data_AF-A0A928DSH8-F1
#
_entry.id   AF-A0A928DSH8-F1
#
_cell.length_a   1.000
_cell.length_b   1.000
_cell.length_c   1.000
_cell.angle_alpha   90.00
_cell.angle_beta   90.00
_cell.angle_gamma   90.00
#
_symmetry.space_group_name_H-M   'P 1'
#
loop_
_entity.id
_entity.type
_entity.pdbx_description
1 polymer ?
#
loop_
_entity_poly.entity_id
_entity_poly.type
_entity_poly.pdbx_seq_one_letter_code
_entity_poly.pdbx_strand_id
1 'polypeptide(L)'
;MYAYTYDPETGGILLNDSTPLFSKEPRPVYAREMDILGFDQQWKYDKQDDFPYMWAESNVYWYRGVQAAKTRGGSLYVKPEIEYLSDADGKLAVPEGETLQPVDLETMCEKNRGLLDVLEQMTVKKIFDVYKRYRKKLDCFHVAFSGGKDSIVLLELVKKALPKSSFVVVFGDTGMEFPDTYDVIDRVETQCREEKIEFYRAASHLQPEESWRLFGPPSRVLRWCCSVHKSTPQVLKLREILKKPDYQGMAFVGVRAHESISRADYEYENYSTKQKGQYSHNAILEWSSAEIWAYMYIHDLMISDAYKFGNARVGCIFCPMSLKTDYLKNCIYSSTISPFIEIVGENYTPENIANGYWCARKNGTALKGVTEKCIEFIENDEYIIEVQNPTTDWREWIITLGNIPFHYQVIETSLGYIVKFDKKNLKEYPKETGIFKKIFHKAAYCVGCRVCETNCRHGNISFNGNHVHISKCIHCQECNQLDGGCLVYKSLKYPSDKGGGTMENNKPIDVFNSHAPKTEWFEEFFAQKDSFWSEHSLGSEQIARFSKFLHSVEMAINKKFSPFAEKMESIGWNSETSQGLLLANAAYHPQINWYIQNLQTDVQFARADVEQMLIAYGVKEKSKSISNIIRAFVRLCDLPLGTVLNFGVVEKSGKEEYLTRTKTCVSDARVILYSLYKYAEACEGYYQFSLARLMDNTVESAGVSPAQIFGLDRDEMEQFLNAASVKYPEFIHVSFTHDLDKIDLREDKSSQDVLTLF
;
A
#
# COMPACT_ATOMS: atom_id res chain seq x y z
N MET A 1 0.93 29.66 3.16
CA MET A 1 0.63 28.49 3.99
C MET A 1 1.28 28.78 5.31
N TYR A 2 0.47 29.06 6.33
CA TYR A 2 0.94 29.70 7.54
C TYR A 2 1.28 28.67 8.61
N ALA A 3 2.32 28.94 9.39
CA ALA A 3 2.50 28.29 10.68
C ALA A 3 1.44 28.80 11.66
N TYR A 4 1.36 28.18 12.84
CA TYR A 4 0.50 28.66 13.92
C TYR A 4 1.17 28.50 15.28
N THR A 5 0.76 29.34 16.22
CA THR A 5 1.14 29.29 17.64
C THR A 5 -0.11 29.29 18.52
N TYR A 6 0.00 28.73 19.73
CA TYR A 6 -1.04 28.85 20.75
C TYR A 6 -0.87 30.17 21.50
N ASP A 7 -1.89 31.01 21.45
CA ASP A 7 -1.83 32.38 21.97
C ASP A 7 -2.28 32.46 23.43
N PRO A 8 -1.44 32.96 24.35
CA PRO A 8 -1.84 33.14 25.75
C PRO A 8 -2.99 34.14 25.96
N GLU A 9 -3.06 35.17 25.12
CA GLU A 9 -4.01 36.27 25.27
C GLU A 9 -5.44 35.81 24.93
N THR A 10 -5.63 35.25 23.73
CA THR A 10 -6.94 34.76 23.29
C THR A 10 -7.26 33.35 23.79
N GLY A 11 -6.25 32.55 24.14
CA GLY A 11 -6.39 31.11 24.35
C GLY A 11 -6.49 30.29 23.06
N GLY A 12 -6.49 30.97 21.91
CA GLY A 12 -6.72 30.40 20.60
C GLY A 12 -5.45 30.06 19.82
N ILE A 13 -5.61 29.94 18.51
CA ILE A 13 -4.50 29.78 17.55
C ILE A 13 -4.26 31.08 16.80
N LEU A 14 -2.99 31.43 16.58
CA LEU A 14 -2.59 32.56 15.73
C LEU A 14 -1.74 32.07 14.57
N LEU A 15 -2.20 32.34 13.35
CA LEU A 15 -1.48 32.11 12.12
C LEU A 15 -0.30 33.08 12.01
N ASN A 16 0.82 32.64 11.44
CA ASN A 16 2.00 33.47 11.24
C ASN A 16 2.87 33.01 10.05
N ASP A 17 3.78 33.90 9.62
CA ASP A 17 4.63 33.71 8.44
C ASP A 17 5.89 32.86 8.69
N SER A 18 6.05 32.27 9.89
CA SER A 18 7.20 31.40 10.15
C SER A 18 7.12 30.13 9.28
N THR A 19 8.27 29.48 9.06
CA THR A 19 8.34 28.25 8.29
C THR A 19 7.34 27.23 8.86
N PRO A 20 6.35 26.77 8.06
CA PRO A 20 5.34 25.84 8.55
C PRO A 20 6.00 24.60 9.13
N LEU A 21 5.86 24.43 10.45
CA LEU A 21 6.10 23.13 11.08
C LEU A 21 5.13 22.12 10.48
N PHE A 22 5.51 20.84 10.49
CA PHE A 22 4.59 19.78 10.11
C PHE A 22 3.32 19.88 10.97
N SER A 23 2.20 20.33 10.38
CA SER A 23 0.94 20.46 11.11
C SER A 23 0.54 19.11 11.70
N LYS A 24 0.28 19.09 13.01
CA LYS A 24 -0.22 17.90 13.73
C LYS A 24 -1.74 17.94 13.92
N GLU A 25 -2.43 18.65 13.02
CA GLU A 25 -3.90 18.70 12.93
C GLU A 25 -4.55 19.21 14.23
N PRO A 26 -4.33 20.49 14.61
CA PRO A 26 -4.95 21.07 15.79
C PRO A 26 -6.47 21.09 15.66
N ARG A 27 -7.15 20.94 16.80
CA ARG A 27 -8.61 21.02 16.92
C ARG A 27 -9.03 21.71 18.21
N PRO A 28 -10.18 22.41 18.21
CA PRO A 28 -10.78 22.95 19.42
C PRO A 28 -11.24 21.82 20.35
N VAL A 29 -11.29 22.11 21.65
CA VAL A 29 -11.75 21.22 22.72
C VAL A 29 -12.88 21.93 23.46
N TYR A 30 -14.00 21.22 23.59
CA TYR A 30 -15.23 21.73 24.19
C TYR A 30 -15.57 20.96 25.48
N ALA A 31 -16.53 21.48 26.26
CA ALA A 31 -16.88 20.91 27.56
C ALA A 31 -17.31 19.44 27.47
N ARG A 32 -18.05 19.04 26.42
CA ARG A 32 -18.47 17.64 26.24
C ARG A 32 -17.31 16.66 26.14
N GLU A 33 -16.27 16.98 25.39
CA GLU A 33 -15.04 16.17 25.37
C GLU A 33 -14.39 16.12 26.75
N MET A 34 -14.30 17.28 27.40
CA MET A 34 -13.64 17.43 28.69
C MET A 34 -14.32 16.59 29.78
N ASP A 35 -15.66 16.57 29.79
CA ASP A 35 -16.48 15.78 30.69
C ASP A 35 -16.30 14.27 30.47
N ILE A 36 -16.26 13.81 29.21
CA ILE A 36 -16.05 12.39 28.90
C ILE A 36 -14.66 11.94 29.37
N LEU A 37 -13.64 12.78 29.17
CA LEU A 37 -12.27 12.49 29.57
C LEU A 37 -12.03 12.69 31.08
N GLY A 38 -12.87 13.46 31.77
CA GLY A 38 -12.79 13.67 33.23
C GLY A 38 -11.86 14.81 33.64
N PHE A 39 -11.79 15.88 32.84
CA PHE A 39 -11.04 17.08 33.20
C PHE A 39 -11.66 17.86 34.36
N ASP A 40 -12.95 17.65 34.63
CA ASP A 40 -13.68 18.21 35.77
C ASP A 40 -13.17 17.75 37.14
N GLN A 41 -12.35 16.68 37.17
CA GLN A 41 -11.67 16.22 38.37
C GLN A 41 -10.57 17.20 38.83
N GLN A 42 -10.00 18.00 37.92
CA GLN A 42 -8.88 18.89 38.21
C GLN A 42 -9.19 20.36 37.94
N TRP A 43 -10.05 20.67 36.96
CA TRP A 43 -10.36 22.03 36.56
C TRP A 43 -11.86 22.31 36.62
N LYS A 44 -12.22 23.57 36.87
CA LYS A 44 -13.61 24.06 36.83
C LYS A 44 -13.84 24.77 35.50
N TYR A 45 -14.99 24.56 34.88
CA TYR A 45 -15.38 25.24 33.66
C TYR A 45 -16.90 25.21 33.52
N ASP A 46 -17.44 26.20 32.81
CA ASP A 46 -18.86 26.19 32.48
C ASP A 46 -19.12 25.06 31.46
N LYS A 47 -20.13 24.23 31.69
CA LYS A 47 -20.42 23.06 30.84
C LYS A 47 -21.14 23.46 29.54
N GLN A 48 -20.59 24.42 28.82
CA GLN A 48 -21.10 24.96 27.55
C GLN A 48 -20.25 24.50 26.36
N ASP A 49 -20.84 24.46 25.17
CA ASP A 49 -20.13 24.13 23.92
C ASP A 49 -20.34 25.15 22.78
N ASP A 50 -20.70 26.39 23.12
CA ASP A 50 -20.73 27.52 22.19
C ASP A 50 -19.30 27.96 21.86
N PHE A 51 -18.42 27.98 22.87
CA PHE A 51 -17.02 28.37 22.75
C PHE A 51 -16.08 27.25 23.25
N PRO A 52 -14.97 26.97 22.56
CA PRO A 52 -13.99 26.01 23.06
C PRO A 52 -13.23 26.57 24.27
N TYR A 53 -12.69 25.70 25.11
CA TYR A 53 -11.87 26.07 26.26
C TYR A 53 -10.38 26.02 25.98
N MET A 54 -9.97 25.13 25.08
CA MET A 54 -8.57 24.86 24.78
C MET A 54 -8.45 24.22 23.40
N TRP A 55 -7.22 23.90 23.01
CA TRP A 55 -6.94 23.20 21.76
C TRP A 55 -6.23 21.90 22.02
N ALA A 56 -6.52 20.88 21.22
CA ALA A 56 -5.82 19.62 21.24
C ALA A 56 -4.99 19.45 19.97
N GLU A 57 -3.80 18.89 20.12
CA GLU A 57 -2.92 18.49 19.03
C GLU A 57 -2.36 17.10 19.33
N SER A 58 -2.70 16.14 18.47
CA SER A 58 -2.49 14.72 18.77
C SER A 58 -3.13 14.31 20.11
N ASN A 59 -2.33 14.03 21.15
CA ASN A 59 -2.78 13.69 22.49
C ASN A 59 -2.45 14.77 23.53
N VAL A 60 -2.00 15.96 23.10
CA VAL A 60 -1.61 17.07 23.99
C VAL A 60 -2.66 18.17 23.94
N TYR A 61 -3.03 18.70 25.10
CA TYR A 61 -4.00 19.77 25.30
C TYR A 61 -3.27 21.07 25.67
N TRP A 62 -3.59 22.12 24.95
CA TRP A 62 -2.98 23.44 25.03
C TRP A 62 -4.00 24.45 25.55
N TYR A 63 -3.73 25.02 26.72
CA TYR A 63 -4.57 26.05 27.33
C TYR A 63 -3.76 27.33 27.45
N ARG A 64 -4.23 28.42 26.82
CA ARG A 64 -3.60 29.75 26.89
C ARG A 64 -2.07 29.73 26.71
N GLY A 65 -1.63 29.09 25.64
CA GLY A 65 -0.22 29.05 25.22
C GLY A 65 0.66 28.02 25.91
N VAL A 66 0.17 27.31 26.93
CA VAL A 66 0.93 26.27 27.64
C VAL A 66 0.35 24.87 27.40
N GLN A 67 1.20 23.85 27.44
CA GLN A 67 0.75 22.45 27.43
C GLN A 67 0.20 22.12 28.81
N ALA A 68 -1.12 21.96 28.91
CA ALA A 68 -1.81 21.79 30.18
C ALA A 68 -1.95 20.31 30.58
N ALA A 69 -2.19 19.44 29.60
CA ALA A 69 -2.35 18.01 29.83
C ALA A 69 -1.99 17.21 28.58
N LYS A 70 -1.82 15.90 28.75
CA LYS A 70 -1.80 14.94 27.65
C LYS A 70 -2.57 13.67 28.01
N THR A 71 -3.17 13.02 27.03
CA THR A 71 -3.78 11.71 27.23
C THR A 71 -2.80 10.57 26.96
N ARG A 72 -2.90 9.49 27.74
CA ARG A 72 -2.10 8.28 27.60
C ARG A 72 -2.99 7.03 27.58
N GLY A 73 -2.63 6.08 26.73
CA GLY A 73 -3.37 4.83 26.59
C GLY A 73 -4.76 5.03 25.98
N GLY A 74 -5.71 4.21 26.43
CA GLY A 74 -7.06 4.14 25.90
C GLY A 74 -7.20 3.14 24.73
N SER A 75 -8.38 2.56 24.64
CA SER A 75 -8.78 1.63 23.56
C SER A 75 -10.29 1.75 23.34
N LEU A 76 -10.87 0.90 22.50
CA LEU A 76 -12.33 0.88 22.28
C LEU A 76 -13.14 0.74 23.60
N TYR A 77 -12.61 0.03 24.60
CA TYR A 77 -13.29 -0.25 25.87
C TYR A 77 -12.63 0.40 27.08
N VAL A 78 -11.42 0.94 26.93
CA VAL A 78 -10.64 1.50 28.04
C VAL A 78 -10.54 3.01 27.87
N LYS A 79 -10.98 3.74 28.89
CA LYS A 79 -10.84 5.19 28.96
C LYS A 79 -9.36 5.58 28.96
N PRO A 80 -8.92 6.56 28.15
CA PRO A 80 -7.57 7.09 28.26
C PRO A 80 -7.37 7.83 29.60
N GLU A 81 -6.16 7.75 30.14
CA GLU A 81 -5.77 8.50 31.34
C GLU A 81 -5.31 9.91 30.97
N ILE A 82 -5.59 10.88 31.83
CA ILE A 82 -5.10 12.26 31.70
C ILE A 82 -3.86 12.42 32.56
N GLU A 83 -2.75 12.82 31.94
CA GLU A 83 -1.54 13.27 32.62
C GLU A 83 -1.47 14.80 32.54
N TYR A 84 -1.57 15.46 33.69
CA TYR A 84 -1.45 16.91 33.81
C TYR A 84 0.02 17.31 33.81
N LEU A 85 0.36 18.31 33.01
CA LEU A 85 1.74 18.66 32.74
C LEU A 85 2.22 19.78 33.67
N SER A 86 3.49 19.70 34.06
CA SER A 86 4.17 20.72 34.87
C SER A 86 5.11 21.59 34.04
N ASP A 87 5.36 22.80 34.52
CA ASP A 87 6.41 23.70 34.04
C ASP A 87 7.81 23.21 34.43
N ALA A 88 8.83 23.98 34.04
CA ALA A 88 10.23 23.65 34.29
C ALA A 88 10.60 23.59 35.79
N ASP A 89 9.80 24.23 36.66
CA ASP A 89 9.98 24.27 38.10
C ASP A 89 9.19 23.17 38.82
N GLY A 90 8.54 22.28 38.07
CA GLY A 90 7.77 21.15 38.58
C GLY A 90 6.36 21.51 39.05
N LYS A 91 5.92 22.76 38.89
CA LYS A 91 4.56 23.20 39.23
C LYS A 91 3.61 22.89 38.07
N LEU A 92 2.38 22.46 38.36
CA LEU A 92 1.37 22.24 37.32
C LEU A 92 1.22 23.49 36.43
N ALA A 93 1.28 23.30 35.11
CA ALA A 93 1.16 24.37 34.12
C ALA A 93 -0.19 25.09 34.23
N VAL A 94 -1.24 24.36 34.63
CA VAL A 94 -2.53 24.92 35.03
C VAL A 94 -2.85 24.41 36.44
N PRO A 95 -3.03 25.30 37.44
CA PRO A 95 -3.27 24.89 38.82
C PRO A 95 -4.49 23.98 38.99
N GLU A 96 -4.44 23.14 40.02
CA GLU A 96 -5.61 22.38 40.47
C GLU A 96 -6.69 23.33 40.99
N GLY A 97 -7.94 23.08 40.61
CA GLY A 97 -9.10 23.90 40.97
C GLY A 97 -9.25 25.20 40.17
N GLU A 98 -8.36 25.45 39.20
CA GLU A 98 -8.41 26.61 38.31
C GLU A 98 -9.74 26.65 37.54
N THR A 99 -10.27 27.86 37.32
CA THR A 99 -11.48 28.06 36.52
C THR A 99 -11.08 28.42 35.09
N LEU A 100 -11.27 27.48 34.17
CA LEU A 100 -10.90 27.66 32.78
C LEU A 100 -11.81 28.68 32.11
N GLN A 101 -11.19 29.56 31.34
CA GLN A 101 -11.89 30.55 30.54
C GLN A 101 -12.04 30.03 29.10
N PRO A 102 -13.19 30.27 28.45
CA PRO A 102 -13.33 30.01 27.03
C PRO A 102 -12.32 30.80 26.20
N VAL A 103 -12.01 30.28 25.01
CA VAL A 103 -11.21 30.98 24.01
C VAL A 103 -11.96 32.25 23.57
N ASP A 104 -11.26 33.37 23.55
CA ASP A 104 -11.75 34.62 22.95
C ASP A 104 -11.70 34.48 21.42
N LEU A 105 -12.76 33.89 20.87
CA LEU A 105 -12.89 33.65 19.43
C LEU A 105 -12.96 34.96 18.64
N GLU A 106 -13.55 36.02 19.20
CA GLU A 106 -13.69 37.30 18.51
C GLU A 106 -12.31 37.90 18.23
N THR A 107 -11.51 38.11 19.28
CA THR A 107 -10.15 38.64 19.15
C THR A 107 -9.25 37.70 18.34
N MET A 108 -9.39 36.37 18.52
CA MET A 108 -8.63 35.38 17.73
C MET A 108 -8.96 35.49 16.23
N CYS A 109 -10.23 35.64 15.88
CA CYS A 109 -10.68 35.80 14.50
C CYS A 109 -10.16 37.11 13.89
N GLU A 110 -10.23 38.21 14.64
CA GLU A 110 -9.70 39.50 14.19
C GLU A 110 -8.20 39.44 13.88
N LYS A 111 -7.40 38.83 14.77
CA LYS A 111 -5.96 38.69 14.59
C LYS A 111 -5.58 37.82 13.39
N ASN A 112 -6.40 36.82 13.03
CA ASN A 112 -6.14 35.91 11.92
C ASN A 112 -6.70 36.39 10.56
N ARG A 113 -7.61 37.39 10.56
CA ARG A 113 -8.39 37.79 9.38
C ARG A 113 -7.53 38.15 8.17
N GLY A 114 -6.50 38.98 8.37
CA GLY A 114 -5.65 39.45 7.27
C GLY A 114 -4.93 38.31 6.52
N LEU A 115 -4.40 37.33 7.25
CA LEU A 115 -3.71 36.18 6.64
C LEU A 115 -4.69 35.24 5.91
N LEU A 116 -5.87 35.01 6.51
CA LEU A 116 -6.89 34.15 5.91
C LEU A 116 -7.56 34.76 4.68
N ASP A 117 -7.78 36.08 4.63
CA ASP A 117 -8.32 36.75 3.46
C ASP A 117 -7.43 36.54 2.22
N VAL A 118 -6.11 36.60 2.40
CA VAL A 118 -5.13 36.31 1.32
C VAL A 118 -5.25 34.84 0.87
N LEU A 119 -5.31 33.90 1.83
CA LEU A 119 -5.42 32.47 1.53
C LEU A 119 -6.74 32.13 0.80
N GLU A 120 -7.84 32.74 1.23
CA GLU A 120 -9.15 32.66 0.58
C GLU A 120 -9.05 33.12 -0.88
N GLN A 121 -8.58 34.35 -1.12
CA GLN A 121 -8.52 34.94 -2.46
C GLN A 121 -7.67 34.08 -3.41
N MET A 122 -6.51 33.59 -2.94
CA MET A 122 -5.67 32.68 -3.71
C MET A 122 -6.40 31.38 -4.06
N THR A 123 -7.16 30.81 -3.12
CA THR A 123 -7.88 29.55 -3.32
C THR A 123 -9.10 29.71 -4.23
N VAL A 124 -9.87 30.78 -4.06
CA VAL A 124 -10.97 31.18 -4.94
C VAL A 124 -10.48 31.34 -6.38
N LYS A 125 -9.34 32.01 -6.57
CA LYS A 125 -8.70 32.14 -7.89
C LYS A 125 -8.30 30.78 -8.47
N LYS A 126 -7.69 29.88 -7.67
CA LYS A 126 -7.33 28.51 -8.11
C LYS A 126 -8.56 27.73 -8.60
N ILE A 127 -9.67 27.78 -7.85
CA ILE A 127 -10.95 27.13 -8.22
C ILE A 127 -11.50 27.70 -9.53
N PHE A 128 -11.51 29.03 -9.67
CA PHE A 128 -11.99 29.67 -10.90
C PHE A 128 -11.12 29.36 -12.12
N ASP A 129 -9.79 29.35 -11.96
CA ASP A 129 -8.83 29.08 -13.03
C ASP A 129 -8.97 27.65 -13.56
N VAL A 130 -9.19 26.64 -12.69
CA VAL A 130 -9.47 25.27 -13.15
C VAL A 130 -10.84 25.16 -13.81
N TYR A 131 -11.89 25.77 -13.25
CA TYR A 131 -13.21 25.78 -13.88
C TYR A 131 -13.16 26.40 -15.29
N LYS A 132 -12.50 27.55 -15.45
CA LYS A 132 -12.36 28.23 -16.75
C LYS A 132 -11.66 27.35 -17.80
N ARG A 133 -10.65 26.56 -17.41
CA ARG A 133 -9.92 25.65 -18.29
C ARG A 133 -10.77 24.46 -18.76
N TYR A 134 -11.65 23.94 -17.91
CA TYR A 134 -12.35 22.68 -18.17
C TYR A 134 -13.85 22.83 -18.48
N ARG A 135 -14.48 23.98 -18.25
CA ARG A 135 -15.95 24.16 -18.41
C ARG A 135 -16.51 23.86 -19.80
N LYS A 136 -15.66 23.85 -20.82
CA LYS A 136 -16.04 23.47 -22.20
C LYS A 136 -15.74 22.00 -22.54
N LYS A 137 -15.02 21.30 -21.66
CA LYS A 137 -14.52 19.93 -21.86
C LYS A 137 -15.25 18.89 -21.00
N LEU A 138 -15.83 19.31 -19.89
CA LEU A 138 -16.48 18.44 -18.91
C LEU A 138 -17.98 18.69 -18.88
N ASP A 139 -18.72 17.62 -18.59
CA ASP A 139 -20.17 17.62 -18.50
C ASP A 139 -20.66 18.20 -17.17
N CYS A 140 -19.90 18.06 -16.09
CA CYS A 140 -20.26 18.60 -14.78
C CYS A 140 -19.07 18.97 -13.89
N PHE A 141 -19.33 19.91 -12.98
CA PHE A 141 -18.50 20.18 -11.81
C PHE A 141 -19.34 19.86 -10.59
N HIS A 142 -18.73 19.23 -9.58
CA HIS A 142 -19.42 18.99 -8.33
C HIS A 142 -18.49 19.14 -7.14
N VAL A 143 -19.06 19.50 -5.99
CA VAL A 143 -18.39 19.41 -4.70
C VAL A 143 -18.69 18.03 -4.11
N ALA A 144 -17.64 17.24 -3.88
CA ALA A 144 -17.75 15.96 -3.18
C ALA A 144 -17.84 16.24 -1.67
N PHE A 145 -19.07 16.31 -1.17
CA PHE A 145 -19.38 16.78 0.17
C PHE A 145 -19.45 15.62 1.17
N SER A 146 -18.94 15.81 2.39
CA SER A 146 -18.95 14.77 3.43
C SER A 146 -19.48 15.24 4.79
N GLY A 147 -19.88 16.51 4.93
CA GLY A 147 -20.31 17.09 6.21
C GLY A 147 -19.19 17.34 7.23
N GLY A 148 -17.94 17.00 6.90
CA GLY A 148 -16.77 17.31 7.73
C GLY A 148 -16.27 18.74 7.49
N LYS A 149 -15.49 19.26 8.45
CA LYS A 149 -14.95 20.64 8.45
C LYS A 149 -14.34 21.07 7.12
N ASP A 150 -13.54 20.18 6.52
CA ASP A 150 -12.80 20.46 5.28
C ASP A 150 -13.74 20.60 4.08
N SER A 151 -14.81 19.79 4.03
CA SER A 151 -15.81 19.85 2.95
C SER A 151 -16.76 21.04 3.08
N ILE A 152 -17.01 21.52 4.31
CA ILE A 152 -17.80 22.73 4.58
C ILE A 152 -17.05 23.96 4.09
N VAL A 153 -15.78 24.11 4.48
CA VAL A 153 -14.92 25.21 4.00
C VAL A 153 -14.77 25.16 2.48
N LEU A 154 -14.55 23.97 1.90
CA LEU A 154 -14.45 23.84 0.45
C LEU A 154 -15.74 24.28 -0.27
N LEU A 155 -16.92 23.89 0.22
CA LEU A 155 -18.18 24.30 -0.38
C LEU A 155 -18.32 25.82 -0.37
N GLU A 156 -17.97 26.47 0.74
CA GLU A 156 -18.02 27.93 0.85
C GLU A 156 -17.07 28.61 -0.15
N LEU A 157 -15.84 28.12 -0.28
CA LEU A 157 -14.88 28.63 -1.27
C LEU A 157 -15.37 28.44 -2.72
N VAL A 158 -16.03 27.31 -3.02
CA VAL A 158 -16.60 27.06 -4.35
C VAL A 158 -17.79 27.98 -4.63
N LYS A 159 -18.67 28.22 -3.64
CA LYS A 159 -19.77 29.19 -3.74
C LYS A 159 -19.27 30.60 -4.05
N LYS A 160 -18.15 31.02 -3.45
CA LYS A 160 -17.49 32.31 -3.72
C LYS A 160 -16.85 32.36 -5.12
N ALA A 161 -16.30 31.24 -5.59
CA ALA A 161 -15.55 31.19 -6.84
C ALA A 161 -16.41 31.02 -8.10
N LEU A 162 -17.50 30.26 -8.03
CA LEU A 162 -18.23 29.79 -9.20
C LEU A 162 -19.70 30.24 -9.19
N PRO A 163 -20.32 30.47 -10.38
CA PRO A 163 -21.77 30.64 -10.46
C PRO A 163 -22.49 29.43 -9.86
N LYS A 164 -23.50 29.67 -9.02
CA LYS A 164 -24.26 28.62 -8.31
C LYS A 164 -24.88 27.56 -9.22
N SER A 165 -25.25 27.93 -10.45
CA SER A 165 -25.79 27.03 -11.46
C SER A 165 -24.73 26.24 -12.26
N SER A 166 -23.44 26.46 -12.00
CA SER A 166 -22.33 25.85 -12.75
C SER A 166 -21.73 24.61 -12.09
N PHE A 167 -22.18 24.28 -10.88
CA PHE A 167 -21.78 23.08 -10.16
C PHE A 167 -22.97 22.53 -9.36
N VAL A 168 -22.83 21.28 -8.92
CA VAL A 168 -23.77 20.63 -8.00
C VAL A 168 -23.05 20.17 -6.75
N VAL A 169 -23.77 19.91 -5.67
CA VAL A 169 -23.21 19.32 -4.45
C VAL A 169 -23.65 17.88 -4.36
N VAL A 170 -22.72 16.95 -4.11
CA VAL A 170 -23.04 15.53 -3.97
C VAL A 170 -22.52 15.04 -2.62
N PHE A 171 -23.44 14.68 -1.73
CA PHE A 171 -23.13 13.94 -0.51
C PHE A 171 -23.10 12.44 -0.81
N GLY A 172 -21.93 11.83 -0.64
CA GLY A 172 -21.78 10.38 -0.72
C GLY A 172 -22.12 9.74 0.63
N ASP A 173 -23.37 9.36 0.79
CA ASP A 173 -23.88 8.73 2.00
C ASP A 173 -23.37 7.29 2.10
N THR A 174 -22.47 7.04 3.05
CA THR A 174 -21.90 5.71 3.25
C THR A 174 -22.79 4.80 4.10
N GLY A 175 -23.86 5.32 4.70
CA GLY A 175 -24.65 4.65 5.74
C GLY A 175 -23.90 4.43 7.06
N MET A 176 -22.64 4.84 7.15
CA MET A 176 -21.75 4.64 8.31
C MET A 176 -21.30 5.97 8.92
N GLU A 177 -21.90 7.10 8.57
CA GLU A 177 -21.50 8.41 9.09
C GLU A 177 -21.88 8.58 10.57
N PHE A 178 -21.33 9.59 11.24
CA PHE A 178 -21.81 9.98 12.56
C PHE A 178 -23.26 10.47 12.47
N PRO A 179 -24.11 10.20 13.49
CA PRO A 179 -25.45 10.79 13.55
C PRO A 179 -25.45 12.31 13.34
N ASP A 180 -24.51 13.03 13.99
CA ASP A 180 -24.36 14.49 13.88
C ASP A 180 -23.90 14.96 12.49
N THR A 181 -23.44 14.04 11.62
CA THR A 181 -23.14 14.38 10.23
C THR A 181 -24.44 14.63 9.48
N TYR A 182 -25.49 13.83 9.71
CA TYR A 182 -26.77 14.00 9.01
C TYR A 182 -27.43 15.32 9.36
N ASP A 183 -27.33 15.80 10.60
CA ASP A 183 -27.81 17.14 10.99
C ASP A 183 -27.13 18.25 10.17
N VAL A 184 -25.82 18.12 9.95
CA VAL A 184 -25.07 19.05 9.09
C VAL A 184 -25.50 18.92 7.63
N ILE A 185 -25.71 17.70 7.12
CA ILE A 185 -26.19 17.48 5.75
C ILE A 185 -27.56 18.13 5.55
N ASP A 186 -28.51 17.94 6.47
CA ASP A 186 -29.87 18.48 6.38
C ASP A 186 -29.88 20.01 6.33
N ARG A 187 -29.05 20.65 7.16
CA ARG A 187 -28.90 22.10 7.20
C ARG A 187 -28.22 22.64 5.94
N VAL A 188 -27.13 22.01 5.49
CA VAL A 188 -26.41 22.42 4.28
C VAL A 188 -27.26 22.22 3.02
N GLU A 189 -28.03 21.14 2.95
CA GLU A 189 -28.97 20.91 1.85
C GLU A 189 -30.07 21.99 1.82
N THR A 190 -30.61 22.36 2.99
CA THR A 190 -31.58 23.46 3.11
C THR A 190 -30.97 24.78 2.64
N GLN A 191 -29.77 25.11 3.09
CA GLN A 191 -29.03 26.29 2.64
C GLN A 191 -28.77 26.26 1.12
N CYS A 192 -28.34 25.12 0.57
CA CYS A 192 -28.12 24.99 -0.87
C CYS A 192 -29.42 25.23 -1.66
N ARG A 193 -30.55 24.69 -1.20
CA ARG A 193 -31.86 24.91 -1.82
C ARG A 193 -32.27 26.38 -1.80
N GLU A 194 -32.12 27.07 -0.67
CA GLU A 194 -32.40 28.51 -0.54
C GLU A 194 -31.51 29.35 -1.49
N GLU A 195 -30.26 28.91 -1.64
CA GLU A 195 -29.28 29.52 -2.53
C GLU A 195 -29.42 29.11 -4.00
N LYS A 196 -30.36 28.20 -4.35
CA LYS A 196 -30.55 27.62 -5.68
C LYS A 196 -29.33 26.85 -6.21
N ILE A 197 -28.67 26.11 -5.32
CA ILE A 197 -27.63 25.14 -5.62
C ILE A 197 -28.23 23.75 -5.50
N GLU A 198 -28.12 22.95 -6.56
CA GLU A 198 -28.59 21.57 -6.56
C GLU A 198 -27.74 20.71 -5.61
N PHE A 199 -28.40 20.02 -4.68
CA PHE A 199 -27.78 19.14 -3.71
C PHE A 199 -28.36 17.73 -3.85
N TYR A 200 -27.49 16.72 -3.93
CA TYR A 200 -27.89 15.34 -4.11
C TYR A 200 -27.26 14.44 -3.06
N ARG A 201 -28.07 13.56 -2.47
CA ARG A 201 -27.60 12.44 -1.66
C ARG A 201 -27.43 11.21 -2.54
N ALA A 202 -26.31 10.51 -2.38
CA ALA A 202 -25.96 9.33 -3.16
C ALA A 202 -25.53 8.20 -2.22
N ALA A 203 -26.33 7.15 -2.13
CA ALA A 203 -26.08 6.00 -1.25
C ALA A 203 -25.93 4.70 -2.05
N SER A 204 -25.20 3.74 -1.49
CA SER A 204 -25.17 2.37 -2.00
C SER A 204 -26.53 1.70 -1.83
N HIS A 205 -26.84 0.75 -2.72
CA HIS A 205 -28.00 -0.12 -2.54
C HIS A 205 -27.76 -1.22 -1.49
N LEU A 206 -26.49 -1.58 -1.25
CA LEU A 206 -26.10 -2.49 -0.17
C LEU A 206 -26.09 -1.73 1.15
N GLN A 207 -26.66 -2.34 2.20
CA GLN A 207 -26.52 -1.81 3.55
C GLN A 207 -25.11 -2.07 4.10
N PRO A 208 -24.59 -1.22 5.01
CA PRO A 208 -23.27 -1.41 5.60
C PRO A 208 -23.07 -2.79 6.22
N GLU A 209 -23.97 -3.26 7.10
CA GLU A 209 -23.86 -4.55 7.77
C GLU A 209 -23.82 -5.71 6.77
N GLU A 210 -24.72 -5.67 5.76
CA GLU A 210 -24.76 -6.65 4.68
C GLU A 210 -23.42 -6.70 3.93
N SER A 211 -22.90 -5.54 3.52
CA SER A 211 -21.63 -5.48 2.79
C SER A 211 -20.44 -5.94 3.64
N TRP A 212 -20.42 -5.66 4.94
CA TRP A 212 -19.37 -6.16 5.84
C TRP A 212 -19.41 -7.69 5.98
N ARG A 213 -20.60 -8.29 5.90
CA ARG A 213 -20.76 -9.76 5.86
C ARG A 213 -20.31 -10.34 4.53
N LEU A 214 -20.67 -9.71 3.43
CA LEU A 214 -20.32 -10.16 2.08
C LEU A 214 -18.83 -10.05 1.78
N PHE A 215 -18.17 -8.98 2.24
CA PHE A 215 -16.75 -8.73 1.95
C PHE A 215 -15.84 -9.12 3.12
N GLY A 216 -16.36 -9.31 4.32
CA GLY A 216 -15.59 -9.23 5.56
C GLY A 216 -15.27 -7.78 5.95
N PRO A 217 -14.99 -7.49 7.25
CA PRO A 217 -14.68 -6.14 7.71
C PRO A 217 -13.63 -5.43 6.87
N PRO A 218 -13.77 -4.12 6.57
CA PRO A 218 -12.75 -3.38 5.84
C PRO A 218 -11.45 -3.28 6.65
N SER A 219 -10.33 -3.03 5.98
CA SER A 219 -9.02 -2.91 6.64
C SER A 219 -8.22 -1.75 6.08
N ARG A 220 -7.04 -1.45 6.66
CA ARG A 220 -6.15 -0.39 6.16
C ARG A 220 -5.70 -0.64 4.72
N VAL A 221 -5.64 -1.90 4.30
CA VAL A 221 -5.23 -2.30 2.94
C VAL A 221 -6.41 -2.78 2.07
N LEU A 222 -7.50 -3.28 2.68
CA LEU A 222 -8.72 -3.69 2.00
C LEU A 222 -9.81 -2.62 2.18
N ARG A 223 -9.69 -1.53 1.42
CA ARG A 223 -10.59 -0.37 1.49
C ARG A 223 -11.75 -0.46 0.48
N TRP A 224 -12.35 -1.64 0.35
CA TRP A 224 -13.46 -1.88 -0.60
C TRP A 224 -14.65 -0.95 -0.31
N CYS A 225 -14.92 -0.63 0.96
CA CYS A 225 -16.02 0.23 1.37
C CYS A 225 -15.96 1.64 0.75
N CYS A 226 -14.75 2.20 0.54
CA CYS A 226 -14.61 3.49 -0.14
C CYS A 226 -15.04 3.44 -1.62
N SER A 227 -14.89 2.30 -2.28
CA SER A 227 -15.35 2.13 -3.66
C SER A 227 -16.86 1.87 -3.69
N VAL A 228 -17.36 0.97 -2.83
CA VAL A 228 -18.75 0.50 -2.82
C VAL A 228 -19.72 1.54 -2.25
N HIS A 229 -19.40 2.14 -1.11
CA HIS A 229 -20.32 3.02 -0.37
C HIS A 229 -20.08 4.51 -0.62
N LYS A 230 -18.90 4.90 -1.10
CA LYS A 230 -18.56 6.32 -1.30
C LYS A 230 -18.48 6.70 -2.77
N SER A 231 -17.59 6.07 -3.52
CA SER A 231 -17.25 6.54 -4.88
C SER A 231 -18.29 6.09 -5.91
N THR A 232 -18.71 4.83 -5.87
CA THR A 232 -19.68 4.26 -6.83
C THR A 232 -21.03 4.97 -6.79
N PRO A 233 -21.66 5.20 -5.62
CA PRO A 233 -22.97 5.85 -5.57
C PRO A 233 -22.96 7.26 -6.15
N GLN A 234 -21.92 8.06 -5.87
CA GLN A 234 -21.79 9.41 -6.39
C GLN A 234 -21.71 9.42 -7.92
N VAL A 235 -20.91 8.53 -8.51
CA VAL A 235 -20.78 8.42 -9.97
C VAL A 235 -22.09 7.98 -10.61
N LEU A 236 -22.79 7.00 -10.03
CA LEU A 236 -24.10 6.56 -10.53
C LEU A 236 -25.15 7.67 -10.45
N LYS A 237 -25.18 8.42 -9.33
CA LYS A 237 -26.08 9.55 -9.15
C LYS A 237 -25.81 10.65 -10.20
N LEU A 238 -24.55 10.96 -10.48
CA LEU A 238 -24.18 11.93 -11.52
C LEU A 238 -24.59 11.45 -12.93
N ARG A 239 -24.40 10.16 -13.25
CA ARG A 239 -24.89 9.57 -14.53
C ARG A 239 -26.41 9.70 -14.67
N GLU A 240 -27.14 9.43 -13.58
CA GLU A 240 -28.60 9.54 -13.52
C GLU A 240 -29.07 10.97 -13.76
N ILE A 241 -28.52 11.94 -13.01
CA ILE A 241 -28.89 13.36 -13.10
C ILE A 241 -28.58 13.92 -14.49
N LEU A 242 -27.39 13.63 -15.02
CA LEU A 242 -26.96 14.10 -16.35
C LEU A 242 -27.59 13.32 -17.49
N LYS A 243 -28.27 12.20 -17.21
CA LYS A 243 -28.76 11.22 -18.19
C LYS A 243 -27.67 10.80 -19.19
N LYS A 244 -26.43 10.69 -18.69
CA LYS A 244 -25.23 10.45 -19.50
C LYS A 244 -24.36 9.36 -18.87
N PRO A 245 -24.48 8.10 -19.33
CA PRO A 245 -23.72 6.98 -18.78
C PRO A 245 -22.20 7.12 -18.91
N ASP A 246 -21.72 7.87 -19.91
CA ASP A 246 -20.31 8.12 -20.19
C ASP A 246 -19.85 9.53 -19.80
N TYR A 247 -20.51 10.15 -18.81
CA TYR A 247 -20.17 11.51 -18.38
C TYR A 247 -18.71 11.63 -17.94
N GLN A 248 -18.15 12.81 -18.19
CA GLN A 248 -16.86 13.23 -17.64
C GLN A 248 -17.06 14.46 -16.78
N GLY A 249 -16.66 14.38 -15.51
CA GLY A 249 -16.85 15.48 -14.56
C GLY A 249 -15.63 15.75 -13.71
N MET A 250 -15.62 16.91 -13.05
CA MET A 250 -14.61 17.29 -12.08
C MET A 250 -15.21 17.39 -10.68
N ALA A 251 -14.62 16.65 -9.74
CA ALA A 251 -14.92 16.72 -8.32
C ALA A 251 -13.98 17.73 -7.65
N PHE A 252 -14.52 18.75 -6.98
CA PHE A 252 -13.78 19.47 -5.96
C PHE A 252 -13.80 18.64 -4.67
N VAL A 253 -12.62 18.32 -4.14
CA VAL A 253 -12.48 17.41 -2.98
C VAL A 253 -11.71 18.08 -1.85
N GLY A 254 -12.22 17.95 -0.62
CA GLY A 254 -11.63 18.52 0.59
C GLY A 254 -10.47 17.69 1.13
N VAL A 255 -9.43 17.47 0.32
CA VAL A 255 -8.19 16.77 0.72
C VAL A 255 -7.10 17.79 0.99
N ARG A 256 -6.30 17.57 2.03
CA ARG A 256 -5.15 18.39 2.43
C ARG A 256 -3.88 17.54 2.55
N ALA A 257 -2.75 18.12 2.16
CA ALA A 257 -1.42 17.52 2.21
C ALA A 257 -1.02 17.19 3.65
N HIS A 258 -1.42 18.03 4.59
CA HIS A 258 -1.11 17.92 6.02
C HIS A 258 -1.87 16.81 6.76
N GLU A 259 -2.87 16.17 6.14
CA GLU A 259 -3.62 15.09 6.79
C GLU A 259 -2.81 13.79 6.98
N SER A 260 -1.80 13.54 6.14
CA SER A 260 -0.89 12.39 6.27
C SER A 260 0.32 12.49 5.35
N ILE A 261 1.40 11.78 5.68
CA ILE A 261 2.60 11.64 4.82
C ILE A 261 2.24 11.24 3.38
N SER A 262 1.29 10.31 3.20
CA SER A 262 0.88 9.88 1.86
C SER A 262 0.11 10.92 1.04
N ARG A 263 -0.52 11.90 1.70
CA ARG A 263 -1.26 13.00 1.04
C ARG A 263 -0.34 14.18 0.72
N ALA A 264 0.84 14.26 1.33
CA ALA A 264 1.83 15.29 1.03
C ALA A 264 2.31 15.25 -0.43
N ASP A 265 2.30 14.07 -1.06
CA ASP A 265 2.67 13.86 -2.46
C ASP A 265 1.49 14.07 -3.44
N TYR A 266 0.32 14.52 -2.98
CA TYR A 266 -0.84 14.70 -3.87
C TYR A 266 -0.68 15.95 -4.72
N GLU A 267 -1.18 15.89 -5.95
CA GLU A 267 -1.25 17.06 -6.84
C GLU A 267 -2.60 17.78 -6.71
N TYR A 268 -2.64 19.04 -7.15
CA TYR A 268 -3.88 19.81 -7.20
C TYR A 268 -4.91 19.21 -8.15
N GLU A 269 -4.51 18.79 -9.33
CA GLU A 269 -5.37 18.17 -10.34
C GLU A 269 -5.00 16.70 -10.48
N ASN A 270 -5.98 15.82 -10.44
CA ASN A 270 -5.76 14.39 -10.63
C ASN A 270 -6.81 13.82 -11.57
N TYR A 271 -6.42 12.84 -12.37
CA TYR A 271 -7.37 11.96 -13.04
C TYR A 271 -7.58 10.72 -12.14
N SER A 272 -8.81 10.52 -11.68
CA SER A 272 -9.12 9.54 -10.64
C SER A 272 -8.69 8.14 -11.05
N THR A 273 -7.87 7.51 -10.20
CA THR A 273 -7.48 6.11 -10.34
C THR A 273 -8.57 5.16 -9.82
N LYS A 274 -9.45 5.64 -8.94
CA LYS A 274 -10.52 4.85 -8.29
C LYS A 274 -11.75 4.67 -9.17
N GLN A 275 -12.07 5.68 -9.97
CA GLN A 275 -13.20 5.67 -10.90
C GLN A 275 -12.76 6.29 -12.22
N LYS A 276 -12.81 5.50 -13.29
CA LYS A 276 -12.39 5.95 -14.63
C LYS A 276 -13.38 7.00 -15.15
N GLY A 277 -12.87 8.09 -15.74
CA GLY A 277 -13.68 9.18 -16.30
C GLY A 277 -13.90 10.38 -15.39
N GLN A 278 -13.38 10.38 -14.16
CA GLN A 278 -13.55 11.47 -13.20
C GLN A 278 -12.24 12.23 -12.96
N TYR A 279 -12.27 13.54 -13.18
CA TYR A 279 -11.22 14.45 -12.72
C TYR A 279 -11.49 14.87 -11.28
N SER A 280 -10.45 15.20 -10.53
CA SER A 280 -10.59 15.79 -9.20
C SER A 280 -9.63 16.95 -9.01
N HIS A 281 -10.08 17.97 -8.27
CA HIS A 281 -9.29 19.12 -7.88
C HIS A 281 -9.27 19.28 -6.36
N ASN A 282 -8.08 19.19 -5.77
CA ASN A 282 -7.85 19.35 -4.33
C ASN A 282 -7.64 20.84 -4.02
N ALA A 283 -8.70 21.65 -4.07
CA ALA A 283 -8.58 23.11 -4.01
C ALA A 283 -7.90 23.62 -2.73
N ILE A 284 -8.16 22.95 -1.61
CA ILE A 284 -7.60 23.25 -0.29
C ILE A 284 -6.37 22.39 0.05
N LEU A 285 -5.71 21.79 -0.94
CA LEU A 285 -4.60 20.84 -0.73
C LEU A 285 -3.56 21.35 0.26
N GLU A 286 -3.19 22.61 0.14
CA GLU A 286 -2.16 23.20 0.98
C GLU A 286 -2.69 23.57 2.37
N TRP A 287 -3.99 23.76 2.58
CA TRP A 287 -4.51 24.27 3.85
C TRP A 287 -4.16 23.33 5.03
N SER A 288 -3.86 23.92 6.18
CA SER A 288 -3.68 23.25 7.47
C SER A 288 -5.00 23.15 8.24
N SER A 289 -5.08 22.27 9.25
CA SER A 289 -6.28 22.21 10.12
C SER A 289 -6.49 23.52 10.89
N ALA A 290 -5.40 24.24 11.23
CA ALA A 290 -5.46 25.55 11.88
C ALA A 290 -6.18 26.59 11.00
N GLU A 291 -5.79 26.69 9.73
CA GLU A 291 -6.44 27.59 8.76
C GLU A 291 -7.91 27.20 8.53
N ILE A 292 -8.22 25.90 8.47
CA ILE A 292 -9.61 25.41 8.32
C ILE A 292 -10.47 25.85 9.51
N TRP A 293 -10.02 25.64 10.74
CA TRP A 293 -10.78 26.03 11.93
C TRP A 293 -10.94 27.53 12.06
N ALA A 294 -9.86 28.29 11.87
CA ALA A 294 -9.91 29.75 11.92
C ALA A 294 -10.86 30.31 10.84
N TYR A 295 -10.86 29.74 9.63
CA TYR A 295 -11.80 30.11 8.58
C TYR A 295 -13.25 29.80 8.96
N MET A 296 -13.52 28.64 9.57
CA MET A 296 -14.86 28.30 10.04
C MET A 296 -15.39 29.30 11.07
N TYR A 297 -14.55 29.71 12.03
CA TYR A 297 -14.95 30.69 13.04
C TYR A 297 -15.16 32.10 12.45
N ILE A 298 -14.27 32.55 11.56
CA ILE A 298 -14.37 33.88 10.92
C ILE A 298 -15.66 34.03 10.11
N HIS A 299 -16.11 32.95 9.47
CA HIS A 299 -17.29 32.95 8.61
C HIS A 299 -18.54 32.35 9.26
N ASP A 300 -18.50 32.08 10.57
CA ASP A 300 -19.62 31.47 11.33
C ASP A 300 -20.18 30.22 10.63
N LEU A 301 -19.28 29.33 10.19
CA LEU A 301 -19.65 28.11 9.50
C LEU A 301 -20.09 27.03 10.50
N MET A 302 -21.06 26.22 10.08
CA MET A 302 -21.57 25.12 10.90
C MET A 302 -20.45 24.13 11.28
N ILE A 303 -20.39 23.79 12.57
CA ILE A 303 -19.49 22.79 13.13
C ILE A 303 -20.33 21.58 13.54
N SER A 304 -19.97 20.39 13.06
CA SER A 304 -20.60 19.14 13.50
C SER A 304 -20.30 18.90 14.98
N ASP A 305 -21.32 18.52 15.75
CA ASP A 305 -21.19 18.20 17.17
C ASP A 305 -20.22 17.05 17.44
N ALA A 306 -20.01 16.15 16.47
CA ALA A 306 -18.99 15.11 16.55
C ALA A 306 -17.58 15.66 16.85
N TYR A 307 -17.25 16.88 16.38
CA TYR A 307 -15.98 17.53 16.72
C TYR A 307 -15.94 18.04 18.16
N LYS A 308 -17.08 18.51 18.70
CA LYS A 308 -17.22 18.98 20.10
C LYS A 308 -17.08 17.84 21.11
N PHE A 309 -17.35 16.62 20.67
CA PHE A 309 -17.08 15.38 21.39
C PHE A 309 -15.62 14.89 21.30
N GLY A 310 -14.72 15.63 20.66
CA GLY A 310 -13.29 15.31 20.58
C GLY A 310 -12.85 14.48 19.37
N ASN A 311 -13.72 14.26 18.38
CA ASN A 311 -13.33 13.55 17.16
C ASN A 311 -12.53 14.46 16.22
N ALA A 312 -11.24 14.15 16.01
CA ALA A 312 -10.40 14.90 15.07
C ALA A 312 -10.81 14.71 13.60
N ARG A 313 -11.50 13.61 13.27
CA ARG A 313 -12.03 13.33 11.94
C ARG A 313 -13.47 12.86 12.05
N VAL A 314 -14.34 13.53 11.29
CA VAL A 314 -15.76 13.20 11.16
C VAL A 314 -15.99 12.65 9.75
N GLY A 315 -16.47 11.41 9.70
CA GLY A 315 -16.65 10.58 8.50
C GLY A 315 -17.23 9.24 8.96
N CYS A 316 -16.84 8.11 8.35
CA CYS A 316 -17.37 6.82 8.81
C CYS A 316 -16.99 6.52 10.27
N ILE A 317 -17.99 6.22 11.10
CA ILE A 317 -17.92 6.14 12.56
C ILE A 317 -16.95 5.05 13.05
N PHE A 318 -16.98 3.87 12.43
CA PHE A 318 -16.12 2.71 12.77
C PHE A 318 -15.12 2.38 11.66
N CYS A 319 -14.34 3.38 11.24
CA CYS A 319 -13.37 3.25 10.14
C CYS A 319 -12.02 2.66 10.61
N PRO A 320 -11.44 1.67 9.90
CA PRO A 320 -10.11 1.10 10.24
C PRO A 320 -8.94 2.09 10.10
N MET A 321 -9.21 3.27 9.52
CA MET A 321 -8.25 4.37 9.38
C MET A 321 -8.30 5.36 10.56
N SER A 322 -9.22 5.19 11.52
CA SER A 322 -9.51 6.22 12.53
C SER A 322 -9.75 5.66 13.94
N LEU A 323 -8.91 4.75 14.42
CA LEU A 323 -9.09 4.07 15.71
C LEU A 323 -8.75 4.90 16.96
N LYS A 324 -8.07 6.05 16.80
CA LYS A 324 -7.52 6.83 17.93
C LYS A 324 -8.57 7.40 18.89
N THR A 325 -9.80 7.62 18.42
CA THR A 325 -10.89 8.18 19.23
C THR A 325 -12.01 7.17 19.50
N ASP A 326 -11.74 5.87 19.33
CA ASP A 326 -12.77 4.83 19.42
C ASP A 326 -13.44 4.75 20.80
N TYR A 327 -12.71 5.05 21.89
CA TYR A 327 -13.32 5.18 23.22
C TYR A 327 -14.45 6.22 23.21
N LEU A 328 -14.15 7.45 22.78
CA LEU A 328 -15.11 8.56 22.74
C LEU A 328 -16.33 8.18 21.90
N LYS A 329 -16.08 7.64 20.70
CA LYS A 329 -17.15 7.22 19.80
C LYS A 329 -18.03 6.12 20.41
N ASN A 330 -17.44 5.14 21.08
CA ASN A 330 -18.19 4.06 21.72
C ASN A 330 -18.98 4.55 22.93
N CYS A 331 -18.46 5.52 23.69
CA CYS A 331 -19.22 6.14 24.79
C CYS A 331 -20.45 6.91 24.31
N ILE A 332 -20.34 7.63 23.19
CA ILE A 332 -21.39 8.54 22.72
C ILE A 332 -22.37 7.83 21.76
N TYR A 333 -21.85 6.99 20.87
CA TYR A 333 -22.57 6.39 19.74
C TYR A 333 -22.56 4.86 19.81
N SER A 334 -22.63 4.29 21.02
CA SER A 334 -22.59 2.84 21.23
C SER A 334 -23.58 2.09 20.33
N SER A 335 -24.83 2.52 20.26
CA SER A 335 -25.87 1.89 19.44
C SER A 335 -25.55 1.90 17.94
N THR A 336 -24.86 2.91 17.43
CA THR A 336 -24.46 3.02 16.03
C THR A 336 -23.25 2.15 15.70
N ILE A 337 -22.34 1.92 16.67
CA ILE A 337 -21.09 1.20 16.45
C ILE A 337 -21.22 -0.29 16.75
N SER A 338 -22.09 -0.67 17.70
CA SER A 338 -22.29 -2.05 18.15
C SER A 338 -22.51 -3.06 17.01
N PRO A 339 -23.34 -2.80 15.98
CA PRO A 339 -23.52 -3.74 14.89
C PRO A 339 -22.21 -4.07 14.16
N PHE A 340 -21.33 -3.10 13.99
CA PHE A 340 -20.02 -3.31 13.36
C PHE A 340 -19.04 -4.03 14.29
N ILE A 341 -19.06 -3.74 15.60
CA ILE A 341 -18.28 -4.46 16.60
C ILE A 341 -18.68 -5.94 16.60
N GLU A 342 -19.99 -6.24 16.54
CA GLU A 342 -20.51 -7.61 16.50
C GLU A 342 -20.03 -8.36 15.25
N ILE A 343 -20.11 -7.74 14.07
CA ILE A 343 -19.61 -8.34 12.81
C ILE A 343 -18.10 -8.64 12.89
N VAL A 344 -17.32 -7.74 13.50
CA VAL A 344 -15.89 -7.99 13.72
C VAL A 344 -15.70 -9.10 14.77
N GLY A 345 -16.53 -9.14 15.81
CA GLY A 345 -16.53 -10.12 16.91
C GLY A 345 -16.76 -11.57 16.48
N GLU A 346 -17.39 -11.79 15.33
CA GLU A 346 -17.51 -13.13 14.73
C GLU A 346 -16.13 -13.76 14.45
N ASN A 347 -15.12 -12.91 14.17
CA ASN A 347 -13.80 -13.31 13.70
C ASN A 347 -12.68 -12.99 14.69
N TYR A 348 -12.87 -12.02 15.60
CA TYR A 348 -11.84 -11.52 16.50
C TYR A 348 -12.35 -11.47 17.95
N THR A 349 -11.46 -11.71 18.93
CA THR A 349 -11.76 -11.52 20.35
C THR A 349 -11.93 -10.03 20.68
N PRO A 350 -12.67 -9.65 21.74
CA PRO A 350 -12.79 -8.25 22.15
C PRO A 350 -11.44 -7.54 22.35
N GLU A 351 -10.44 -8.24 22.90
CA GLU A 351 -9.07 -7.73 23.02
C GLU A 351 -8.44 -7.42 21.64
N ASN A 352 -8.57 -8.32 20.68
CA ASN A 352 -8.08 -8.11 19.31
C ASN A 352 -8.83 -6.98 18.58
N ILE A 353 -10.10 -6.76 18.90
CA ILE A 353 -10.88 -5.61 18.38
C ILE A 353 -10.33 -4.31 18.95
N ALA A 354 -10.17 -4.24 20.28
CA ALA A 354 -9.65 -3.07 20.98
C ALA A 354 -8.21 -2.71 20.54
N ASN A 355 -7.39 -3.72 20.24
CA ASN A 355 -6.02 -3.55 19.72
C ASN A 355 -5.97 -3.33 18.19
N GLY A 356 -7.11 -3.34 17.50
CA GLY A 356 -7.22 -3.03 16.08
C GLY A 356 -6.65 -4.10 15.13
N TYR A 357 -6.60 -5.37 15.53
CA TYR A 357 -6.00 -6.45 14.73
C TYR A 357 -6.79 -6.72 13.44
N TRP A 358 -8.11 -6.58 13.48
CA TRP A 358 -8.98 -6.70 12.32
C TRP A 358 -8.65 -5.68 11.21
N CYS A 359 -8.11 -4.51 11.58
CA CYS A 359 -7.70 -3.48 10.63
C CYS A 359 -6.45 -3.86 9.81
N ALA A 360 -5.74 -4.93 10.19
CA ALA A 360 -4.52 -5.39 9.52
C ALA A 360 -4.76 -6.51 8.50
N ARG A 361 -5.98 -7.07 8.40
CA ARG A 361 -6.23 -8.20 7.50
C ARG A 361 -5.99 -7.82 6.04
N LYS A 362 -5.44 -8.77 5.27
CA LYS A 362 -5.08 -8.58 3.86
C LYS A 362 -5.95 -9.39 2.89
N ASN A 363 -6.65 -10.39 3.41
CA ASN A 363 -7.35 -11.44 2.67
C ASN A 363 -8.34 -12.16 3.61
N GLY A 364 -8.87 -13.32 3.20
CA GLY A 364 -9.85 -14.10 3.95
C GLY A 364 -9.30 -14.93 5.11
N THR A 365 -7.99 -15.04 5.30
CA THR A 365 -7.37 -15.96 6.27
C THR A 365 -7.86 -15.78 7.71
N ALA A 366 -8.12 -14.54 8.11
CA ALA A 366 -8.57 -14.22 9.47
C ALA A 366 -10.10 -14.31 9.65
N LEU A 367 -10.84 -14.70 8.61
CA LEU A 367 -12.30 -14.79 8.63
C LEU A 367 -12.74 -16.25 8.77
N LYS A 368 -13.74 -16.50 9.63
CA LYS A 368 -14.35 -17.81 9.82
C LYS A 368 -15.42 -18.04 8.75
N GLY A 369 -15.56 -19.30 8.30
CA GLY A 369 -16.64 -19.70 7.40
C GLY A 369 -16.53 -19.17 5.97
N VAL A 370 -15.37 -18.66 5.55
CA VAL A 370 -15.14 -18.27 4.15
C VAL A 370 -14.88 -19.53 3.33
N THR A 371 -15.74 -19.78 2.34
CA THR A 371 -15.55 -20.86 1.36
C THR A 371 -14.79 -20.33 0.15
N GLU A 372 -13.73 -21.02 -0.24
CA GLU A 372 -13.03 -20.73 -1.49
C GLU A 372 -13.89 -21.20 -2.68
N LYS A 373 -14.26 -20.26 -3.55
CA LYS A 373 -15.13 -20.49 -4.71
C LYS A 373 -14.36 -20.54 -6.03
N CYS A 374 -13.10 -20.13 -6.02
CA CYS A 374 -12.25 -20.07 -7.20
C CYS A 374 -10.87 -20.56 -6.80
N ILE A 375 -10.51 -21.75 -7.26
CA ILE A 375 -9.23 -22.40 -6.96
C ILE A 375 -8.43 -22.42 -8.27
N GLU A 376 -7.23 -21.88 -8.23
CA GLU A 376 -6.34 -21.81 -9.40
C GLU A 376 -5.13 -22.71 -9.13
N PHE A 377 -4.73 -23.57 -10.06
CA PHE A 377 -3.53 -24.42 -9.94
C PHE A 377 -3.00 -24.83 -11.30
N ILE A 378 -1.84 -25.48 -11.32
CA ILE A 378 -1.20 -26.01 -12.52
C ILE A 378 -1.09 -27.52 -12.40
N GLU A 379 -1.53 -28.24 -13.41
CA GLU A 379 -1.44 -29.70 -13.48
C GLU A 379 -1.26 -30.12 -14.94
N ASN A 380 -0.31 -31.02 -15.23
CA ASN A 380 -0.06 -31.56 -16.58
C ASN A 380 0.09 -30.48 -17.67
N ASP A 381 0.90 -29.45 -17.41
CA ASP A 381 1.10 -28.27 -18.29
C ASP A 381 -0.17 -27.48 -18.64
N GLU A 382 -1.28 -27.71 -17.94
CA GLU A 382 -2.48 -26.88 -17.99
C GLU A 382 -2.53 -25.96 -16.77
N TYR A 383 -2.91 -24.72 -17.00
CA TYR A 383 -3.43 -23.84 -15.95
C TYR A 383 -4.91 -24.09 -15.78
N ILE A 384 -5.32 -24.41 -14.56
CA ILE A 384 -6.67 -24.82 -14.21
C ILE A 384 -7.28 -23.80 -13.25
N ILE A 385 -8.52 -23.38 -13.54
CA ILE A 385 -9.35 -22.54 -12.67
C ILE A 385 -10.64 -23.31 -12.38
N GLU A 386 -10.78 -23.81 -11.16
CA GLU A 386 -12.01 -24.43 -10.70
C GLU A 386 -12.90 -23.38 -10.04
N VAL A 387 -14.08 -23.16 -10.60
CA VAL A 387 -15.09 -22.26 -10.05
C VAL A 387 -16.27 -23.07 -9.51
N GLN A 388 -16.57 -22.86 -8.23
CA GLN A 388 -17.65 -23.51 -7.52
C GLN A 388 -18.71 -22.50 -7.07
N ASN A 389 -19.98 -22.85 -7.25
CA ASN A 389 -21.16 -22.07 -6.92
C ASN A 389 -21.04 -20.59 -7.39
N PRO A 390 -20.80 -20.36 -8.71
CA PRO A 390 -20.66 -19.02 -9.25
C PRO A 390 -21.91 -18.19 -9.02
N THR A 391 -21.75 -16.92 -8.66
CA THR A 391 -22.88 -16.02 -8.39
C THR A 391 -23.37 -15.28 -9.62
N THR A 392 -22.56 -15.22 -10.68
CA THR A 392 -22.90 -14.63 -11.97
C THR A 392 -22.38 -15.47 -13.12
N ASP A 393 -23.02 -15.37 -14.28
CA ASP A 393 -22.58 -16.09 -15.49
C ASP A 393 -21.24 -15.52 -15.99
N TRP A 394 -20.25 -16.39 -16.18
CA TRP A 394 -18.95 -16.01 -16.74
C TRP A 394 -19.06 -15.55 -18.19
N ARG A 395 -20.10 -15.99 -18.93
CA ARG A 395 -20.35 -15.61 -20.32
C ARG A 395 -20.67 -14.13 -20.48
N GLU A 396 -21.22 -13.49 -19.46
CA GLU A 396 -21.39 -12.03 -19.46
C GLU A 396 -20.03 -11.34 -19.28
N TRP A 397 -19.21 -11.81 -18.34
CA TRP A 397 -17.92 -11.18 -18.03
C TRP A 397 -16.89 -11.32 -19.14
N ILE A 398 -16.88 -12.45 -19.86
CA ILE A 398 -15.91 -12.71 -20.93
C ILE A 398 -16.06 -11.74 -22.10
N ILE A 399 -17.26 -11.17 -22.31
CA ILE A 399 -17.52 -10.12 -23.32
C ILE A 399 -16.55 -8.94 -23.14
N THR A 400 -16.11 -8.66 -21.91
CA THR A 400 -15.19 -7.54 -21.62
C THR A 400 -13.78 -7.73 -22.19
N LEU A 401 -13.39 -8.96 -22.54
CA LEU A 401 -12.04 -9.28 -23.00
C LEU A 401 -11.83 -8.98 -24.48
N GLY A 402 -12.85 -9.19 -25.31
CA GLY A 402 -12.71 -9.13 -26.77
C GLY A 402 -12.01 -10.38 -27.29
N ASN A 403 -10.97 -10.20 -28.11
CA ASN A 403 -10.20 -11.32 -28.66
C ASN A 403 -9.28 -11.96 -27.59
N ILE A 404 -9.27 -13.28 -27.51
CA ILE A 404 -8.40 -14.06 -26.62
C ILE A 404 -7.41 -14.82 -27.51
N PRO A 405 -6.09 -14.54 -27.42
CA PRO A 405 -5.11 -15.03 -28.39
C PRO A 405 -4.67 -16.49 -28.17
N PHE A 406 -5.29 -17.21 -27.23
CA PHE A 406 -4.96 -18.59 -26.90
C PHE A 406 -6.21 -19.46 -26.78
N HIS A 407 -6.03 -20.76 -27.01
CA HIS A 407 -7.10 -21.74 -26.81
C HIS A 407 -7.34 -21.98 -25.31
N TYR A 408 -8.61 -22.09 -24.94
CA TYR A 408 -9.05 -22.48 -23.61
C TYR A 408 -10.27 -23.37 -23.71
N GLN A 409 -10.51 -24.15 -22.66
CA GLN A 409 -11.68 -25.01 -22.52
C GLN A 409 -12.43 -24.66 -21.24
N VAL A 410 -13.76 -24.77 -21.29
CA VAL A 410 -14.63 -24.64 -20.11
C VAL A 410 -15.47 -25.91 -20.01
N ILE A 411 -15.29 -26.64 -18.91
CA ILE A 411 -15.96 -27.91 -18.63
C ILE A 411 -16.97 -27.66 -17.53
N GLU A 412 -18.26 -27.78 -17.84
CA GLU A 412 -19.32 -27.65 -16.84
C GLU A 412 -19.28 -28.81 -15.84
N THR A 413 -19.57 -28.51 -14.58
CA THR A 413 -19.64 -29.48 -13.47
C THR A 413 -20.97 -29.33 -12.74
N SER A 414 -21.29 -30.24 -11.81
CA SER A 414 -22.52 -30.15 -11.03
C SER A 414 -22.60 -28.93 -10.11
N LEU A 415 -21.45 -28.35 -9.74
CA LEU A 415 -21.37 -27.21 -8.82
C LEU A 415 -20.87 -25.93 -9.47
N GLY A 416 -20.50 -25.93 -10.75
CA GLY A 416 -19.88 -24.78 -11.42
C GLY A 416 -19.15 -25.23 -12.67
N TYR A 417 -17.90 -24.84 -12.86
CA TYR A 417 -17.13 -25.19 -14.06
C TYR A 417 -15.62 -25.16 -13.83
N ILE A 418 -14.89 -25.86 -14.69
CA ILE A 418 -13.43 -25.90 -14.72
C ILE A 418 -12.96 -25.23 -16.02
N VAL A 419 -12.07 -24.26 -15.89
CA VAL A 419 -11.45 -23.58 -17.03
C VAL A 419 -10.01 -24.08 -17.17
N LYS A 420 -9.62 -24.42 -18.39
CA LYS A 420 -8.27 -24.93 -18.69
C LYS A 420 -7.65 -24.16 -19.85
N PHE A 421 -6.37 -23.82 -19.74
CA PHE A 421 -5.55 -23.34 -20.86
C PHE A 421 -4.09 -23.75 -20.67
N ASP A 422 -3.33 -23.85 -21.76
CA ASP A 422 -1.92 -24.27 -21.71
C ASP A 422 -1.08 -23.29 -20.86
N LYS A 423 -0.31 -23.81 -19.89
CA LYS A 423 0.55 -23.07 -18.96
C LYS A 423 1.49 -22.12 -19.68
N LYS A 424 1.96 -22.46 -20.89
CA LYS A 424 2.86 -21.60 -21.67
C LYS A 424 2.27 -20.21 -21.95
N ASN A 425 0.94 -20.10 -22.02
CA ASN A 425 0.26 -18.83 -22.26
C ASN A 425 0.46 -17.83 -21.12
N LEU A 426 0.81 -18.29 -19.91
CA LEU A 426 1.20 -17.38 -18.83
C LEU A 426 2.46 -16.58 -19.19
N LYS A 427 3.37 -17.17 -19.98
CA LYS A 427 4.59 -16.53 -20.48
C LYS A 427 4.36 -15.83 -21.82
N GLU A 428 3.59 -16.44 -22.73
CA GLU A 428 3.34 -15.93 -24.08
C GLU A 428 2.36 -14.75 -24.11
N TYR A 429 1.32 -14.79 -23.26
CA TYR A 429 0.25 -13.79 -23.18
C TYR A 429 -0.02 -13.37 -21.73
N PRO A 430 0.98 -12.84 -21.00
CA PRO A 430 0.87 -12.59 -19.55
C PRO A 430 -0.23 -11.57 -19.20
N LYS A 431 -0.46 -10.57 -20.06
CA LYS A 431 -1.51 -9.57 -19.86
C LYS A 431 -2.89 -10.18 -20.06
N GLU A 432 -3.08 -10.90 -21.17
CA GLU A 432 -4.36 -11.49 -21.55
C GLU A 432 -4.75 -12.59 -20.58
N THR A 433 -3.83 -13.49 -20.22
CA THR A 433 -4.08 -14.52 -19.19
C THR A 433 -4.37 -13.87 -17.83
N GLY A 434 -3.64 -12.82 -17.44
CA GLY A 434 -3.88 -12.08 -16.20
C GLY A 434 -5.29 -11.47 -16.12
N ILE A 435 -5.80 -10.91 -17.22
CA ILE A 435 -7.17 -10.35 -17.28
C ILE A 435 -8.21 -11.47 -17.44
N PHE A 436 -7.89 -12.52 -18.18
CA PHE A 436 -8.75 -13.70 -18.38
C PHE A 436 -9.10 -14.34 -17.03
N LYS A 437 -8.13 -14.61 -16.16
CA LYS A 437 -8.39 -15.17 -14.83
C LYS A 437 -9.34 -14.32 -13.99
N LYS A 438 -9.18 -12.99 -14.05
CA LYS A 438 -10.01 -12.03 -13.31
C LYS A 438 -11.50 -12.10 -13.66
N ILE A 439 -11.88 -12.52 -14.87
CA ILE A 439 -13.31 -12.65 -15.22
C ILE A 439 -13.98 -13.78 -14.43
N PHE A 440 -13.24 -14.87 -14.16
CA PHE A 440 -13.73 -15.98 -13.36
C PHE A 440 -13.79 -15.64 -11.88
N HIS A 441 -12.86 -14.80 -11.38
CA HIS A 441 -12.96 -14.24 -10.03
C HIS A 441 -14.23 -13.39 -9.86
N LYS A 442 -14.57 -12.60 -10.88
CA LYS A 442 -15.83 -11.84 -10.89
C LYS A 442 -17.03 -12.78 -10.92
N ALA A 443 -17.05 -13.76 -11.83
CA ALA A 443 -18.13 -14.73 -11.94
C ALA A 443 -18.40 -15.47 -10.61
N ALA A 444 -17.34 -15.88 -9.92
CA ALA A 444 -17.40 -16.61 -8.65
C ALA A 444 -17.85 -15.76 -7.45
N TYR A 445 -17.42 -14.50 -7.38
CA TYR A 445 -17.56 -13.67 -6.17
C TYR A 445 -18.41 -12.40 -6.33
N CYS A 446 -19.04 -12.17 -7.48
CA CYS A 446 -19.86 -10.97 -7.68
C CYS A 446 -21.02 -10.93 -6.67
N VAL A 447 -21.16 -9.80 -5.98
CA VAL A 447 -22.27 -9.50 -5.05
C VAL A 447 -23.07 -8.27 -5.48
N GLY A 448 -23.03 -7.95 -6.78
CA GLY A 448 -23.78 -6.80 -7.30
C GLY A 448 -23.29 -5.42 -6.84
N CYS A 449 -22.07 -5.28 -6.28
CA CYS A 449 -21.58 -4.01 -5.70
C CYS A 449 -21.42 -2.81 -6.65
N ARG A 450 -21.68 -2.98 -7.96
CA ARG A 450 -21.67 -1.95 -9.03
C ARG A 450 -20.36 -1.17 -9.24
N VAL A 451 -19.27 -1.56 -8.60
CA VAL A 451 -17.94 -0.95 -8.85
C VAL A 451 -17.49 -1.19 -10.30
N CYS A 452 -17.82 -2.33 -10.89
CA CYS A 452 -17.55 -2.61 -12.32
C CYS A 452 -18.35 -1.70 -13.26
N GLU A 453 -19.59 -1.37 -12.90
CA GLU A 453 -20.48 -0.50 -13.69
C GLU A 453 -19.94 0.94 -13.76
N THR A 454 -19.45 1.46 -12.64
CA THR A 454 -18.83 2.80 -12.60
C THR A 454 -17.44 2.84 -13.23
N ASN A 455 -16.66 1.77 -13.16
CA ASN A 455 -15.39 1.66 -13.89
C ASN A 455 -15.55 1.45 -15.40
N CYS A 456 -16.74 1.09 -15.88
CA CYS A 456 -17.03 1.14 -17.30
C CYS A 456 -17.31 2.59 -17.70
N ARG A 457 -16.30 3.32 -18.17
CA ARG A 457 -16.44 4.74 -18.58
C ARG A 457 -17.43 4.97 -19.71
N HIS A 458 -17.80 3.91 -20.44
CA HIS A 458 -18.75 3.97 -21.56
C HIS A 458 -20.18 3.59 -21.16
N GLY A 459 -20.42 3.22 -19.89
CA GLY A 459 -21.76 2.86 -19.41
C GLY A 459 -22.30 1.54 -19.99
N ASN A 460 -21.42 0.64 -20.43
CA ASN A 460 -21.76 -0.62 -21.10
C ASN A 460 -21.96 -1.81 -20.14
N ILE A 461 -21.90 -1.57 -18.83
CA ILE A 461 -22.15 -2.57 -17.79
C ILE A 461 -23.28 -2.04 -16.92
N SER A 462 -24.27 -2.87 -16.64
CA SER A 462 -25.39 -2.56 -15.75
C SER A 462 -25.70 -3.73 -14.83
N PHE A 463 -26.38 -3.46 -13.71
CA PHE A 463 -26.77 -4.47 -12.73
C PHE A 463 -28.27 -4.42 -12.44
N ASN A 464 -28.92 -5.60 -12.46
CA ASN A 464 -30.26 -5.80 -11.92
C ASN A 464 -30.19 -6.82 -10.77
N GLY A 465 -30.15 -6.31 -9.54
CA GLY A 465 -29.72 -7.09 -8.37
C GLY A 465 -28.30 -7.62 -8.57
N ASN A 466 -28.12 -8.93 -8.45
CA ASN A 466 -26.83 -9.59 -8.70
C ASN A 466 -26.59 -9.95 -10.18
N HIS A 467 -27.56 -9.76 -11.06
CA HIS A 467 -27.41 -10.07 -12.48
C HIS A 467 -26.67 -8.93 -13.19
N VAL A 468 -25.51 -9.25 -13.74
CA VAL A 468 -24.75 -8.35 -14.60
C VAL A 468 -25.27 -8.46 -16.03
N HIS A 469 -25.35 -7.32 -16.72
CA HIS A 469 -25.59 -7.28 -18.15
C HIS A 469 -24.56 -6.40 -18.84
N ILE A 470 -23.86 -6.95 -19.83
CA ILE A 470 -22.82 -6.27 -20.59
C ILE A 470 -23.21 -6.21 -22.06
N SER A 471 -23.44 -5.00 -22.59
CA SER A 471 -23.80 -4.79 -23.99
C SER A 471 -23.02 -3.64 -24.60
N LYS A 472 -22.81 -3.69 -25.93
CA LYS A 472 -22.06 -2.66 -26.69
C LYS A 472 -20.64 -2.40 -26.15
N CYS A 473 -20.05 -3.39 -25.48
CA CYS A 473 -18.70 -3.30 -24.93
C CYS A 473 -17.69 -3.03 -26.04
N ILE A 474 -16.76 -2.10 -25.80
CA ILE A 474 -15.68 -1.77 -26.75
C ILE A 474 -14.35 -2.44 -26.38
N HIS A 475 -14.38 -3.38 -25.44
CA HIS A 475 -13.21 -4.16 -24.99
C HIS A 475 -12.03 -3.31 -24.49
N CYS A 476 -12.30 -2.15 -23.85
CA CYS A 476 -11.24 -1.32 -23.26
C CYS A 476 -10.61 -1.94 -21.99
N GLN A 477 -11.22 -2.99 -21.45
CA GLN A 477 -10.77 -3.76 -20.28
C GLN A 477 -10.58 -2.95 -18.97
N GLU A 478 -11.01 -1.68 -18.93
CA GLU A 478 -10.85 -0.82 -17.75
C GLU A 478 -11.55 -1.38 -16.50
N CYS A 479 -12.73 -2.00 -16.66
CA CYS A 479 -13.47 -2.66 -15.58
C CYS A 479 -12.78 -3.89 -14.99
N ASN A 480 -11.73 -4.41 -15.65
CA ASN A 480 -10.92 -5.55 -15.21
C ASN A 480 -9.63 -5.12 -14.49
N GLN A 481 -9.34 -3.82 -14.42
CA GLN A 481 -8.15 -3.29 -13.75
C GLN A 481 -8.26 -3.25 -12.22
N LEU A 482 -9.39 -3.67 -11.65
CA LEU A 482 -9.51 -3.88 -10.21
C LEU A 482 -8.47 -4.92 -9.76
N ASP A 483 -7.83 -4.66 -8.62
CA ASP A 483 -6.88 -5.60 -8.02
C ASP A 483 -7.60 -6.91 -7.67
N GLY A 484 -7.03 -8.04 -8.12
CA GLY A 484 -7.67 -9.35 -8.07
C GLY A 484 -8.92 -9.52 -8.97
N GLY A 485 -9.28 -8.53 -9.80
CA GLY A 485 -10.45 -8.57 -10.69
C GLY A 485 -11.78 -8.28 -9.99
N CYS A 486 -11.96 -8.74 -8.76
CA CYS A 486 -13.15 -8.49 -7.95
C CYS A 486 -12.74 -8.08 -6.53
N LEU A 487 -13.37 -7.03 -5.99
CA LEU A 487 -13.10 -6.57 -4.63
C LEU A 487 -13.44 -7.64 -3.58
N VAL A 488 -14.52 -8.41 -3.80
CA VAL A 488 -14.92 -9.52 -2.91
C VAL A 488 -13.89 -10.63 -2.96
N TYR A 489 -13.48 -11.09 -4.16
CA TYR A 489 -12.42 -12.09 -4.31
C TYR A 489 -11.14 -11.66 -3.60
N LYS A 490 -10.67 -10.44 -3.85
CA LYS A 490 -9.46 -9.91 -3.18
C LYS A 490 -9.61 -9.92 -1.65
N SER A 491 -10.81 -9.62 -1.18
CA SER A 491 -11.14 -9.53 0.24
C SER A 491 -11.21 -10.91 0.92
N LEU A 492 -11.70 -11.93 0.22
CA LEU A 492 -12.01 -13.24 0.78
C LEU A 492 -11.04 -14.36 0.39
N LYS A 493 -10.18 -14.16 -0.62
CA LYS A 493 -9.27 -15.21 -1.08
C LYS A 493 -8.38 -15.73 0.05
N TYR A 494 -8.08 -17.02 0.04
CA TYR A 494 -7.03 -17.59 0.85
C TYR A 494 -5.70 -17.51 0.07
N PRO A 495 -4.55 -17.41 0.74
CA PRO A 495 -3.28 -17.81 0.14
C PRO A 495 -3.40 -19.30 -0.16
N SER A 496 -3.50 -19.69 -1.42
CA SER A 496 -3.57 -21.09 -1.81
C SER A 496 -2.21 -21.76 -1.61
N ASP A 497 -2.15 -22.83 -0.80
CA ASP A 497 -0.96 -23.71 -0.72
C ASP A 497 -0.73 -24.51 -2.01
N LYS A 498 -1.75 -24.58 -2.89
CA LYS A 498 -1.77 -25.39 -4.12
C LYS A 498 -1.93 -24.59 -5.41
N GLY A 499 -1.93 -23.26 -5.33
CA GLY A 499 -2.01 -22.44 -6.52
C GLY A 499 -0.64 -22.14 -7.08
N GLY A 500 -0.46 -22.37 -8.39
CA GLY A 500 0.78 -22.22 -9.15
C GLY A 500 1.30 -20.78 -9.28
N GLY A 501 1.27 -20.01 -8.20
CA GLY A 501 2.31 -19.05 -7.89
C GLY A 501 3.03 -19.59 -6.65
N THR A 502 4.25 -20.06 -6.83
CA THR A 502 5.09 -20.61 -5.77
C THR A 502 4.96 -19.79 -4.49
N MET A 503 4.52 -20.46 -3.43
CA MET A 503 4.38 -19.91 -2.07
C MET A 503 5.71 -19.45 -1.45
N GLU A 504 6.82 -19.53 -2.18
CA GLU A 504 8.13 -18.99 -1.79
C GLU A 504 8.27 -17.47 -2.02
N ASN A 505 7.44 -16.86 -2.88
CA ASN A 505 7.64 -15.48 -3.33
C ASN A 505 7.00 -14.38 -2.45
N ASN A 506 6.61 -14.71 -1.21
CA ASN A 506 6.10 -13.72 -0.26
C ASN A 506 7.20 -12.94 0.48
N LYS A 507 8.49 -13.19 0.17
CA LYS A 507 9.58 -12.29 0.58
C LYS A 507 9.50 -11.04 -0.31
N PRO A 508 9.41 -9.82 0.27
CA PRO A 508 9.45 -8.60 -0.52
C PRO A 508 10.73 -8.59 -1.37
N ILE A 509 10.59 -8.64 -2.69
CA ILE A 509 11.73 -8.59 -3.62
C ILE A 509 12.50 -7.27 -3.54
N ASP A 510 11.85 -6.16 -3.17
CA ASP A 510 12.50 -4.87 -2.87
C ASP A 510 13.16 -4.91 -1.47
N VAL A 511 14.18 -5.75 -1.30
CA VAL A 511 14.87 -5.95 -0.01
C VAL A 511 15.75 -4.73 0.31
N PHE A 512 16.42 -4.19 -0.71
CA PHE A 512 17.36 -3.06 -0.59
C PHE A 512 16.68 -1.70 -0.48
N ASN A 513 15.45 -1.53 -0.98
CA ASN A 513 14.79 -0.22 -1.09
C ASN A 513 15.74 0.78 -1.80
N SER A 514 15.87 2.02 -1.31
CA SER A 514 16.81 3.01 -1.84
C SER A 514 18.29 2.78 -1.48
N HIS A 515 18.64 1.71 -0.76
CA HIS A 515 19.93 1.54 -0.09
C HIS A 515 20.63 0.19 -0.38
N ALA A 516 20.76 -0.18 -1.67
CA ALA A 516 21.64 -1.28 -2.05
C ALA A 516 23.12 -1.00 -1.72
N PRO A 517 23.95 -2.03 -1.46
CA PRO A 517 25.33 -1.90 -1.01
C PRO A 517 26.24 -1.12 -1.95
N LYS A 518 27.35 -0.62 -1.41
CA LYS A 518 28.43 0.05 -2.15
C LYS A 518 29.78 -0.54 -1.76
N THR A 519 30.79 -0.37 -2.61
CA THR A 519 32.14 -0.89 -2.40
C THR A 519 32.74 -0.39 -1.08
N GLU A 520 32.56 0.89 -0.74
CA GLU A 520 33.10 1.49 0.48
C GLU A 520 32.50 0.85 1.75
N TRP A 521 31.28 0.30 1.67
CA TRP A 521 30.64 -0.36 2.80
C TRP A 521 31.28 -1.72 3.08
N PHE A 522 31.70 -2.44 2.02
CA PHE A 522 32.46 -3.68 2.18
C PHE A 522 33.88 -3.39 2.67
N GLU A 523 34.53 -2.36 2.15
CA GLU A 523 35.85 -1.92 2.66
C GLU A 523 35.79 -1.62 4.16
N GLU A 524 34.79 -0.86 4.60
CA GLU A 524 34.59 -0.55 6.02
C GLU A 524 34.28 -1.81 6.85
N PHE A 525 33.43 -2.70 6.34
CA PHE A 525 33.08 -3.96 7.00
C PHE A 525 34.30 -4.90 7.19
N PHE A 526 35.11 -5.09 6.14
CA PHE A 526 36.31 -5.92 6.22
C PHE A 526 37.43 -5.27 7.06
N ALA A 527 37.52 -3.94 7.07
CA ALA A 527 38.49 -3.22 7.89
C ALA A 527 38.16 -3.27 9.40
N GLN A 528 36.88 -3.13 9.75
CA GLN A 528 36.44 -2.98 11.15
C GLN A 528 35.96 -4.29 11.80
N LYS A 529 35.59 -5.30 11.01
CA LYS A 529 35.14 -6.62 11.49
C LYS A 529 34.03 -6.50 12.54
N ASP A 530 34.22 -7.02 13.75
CA ASP A 530 33.24 -6.94 14.84
C ASP A 530 32.97 -5.49 15.29
N SER A 531 33.95 -4.58 15.18
CA SER A 531 33.75 -3.17 15.53
C SER A 531 32.84 -2.43 14.55
N PHE A 532 32.59 -3.00 13.35
CA PHE A 532 31.71 -2.41 12.35
C PHE A 532 30.32 -2.09 12.88
N TRP A 533 29.80 -2.89 13.81
CA TRP A 533 28.45 -2.71 14.34
C TRP A 533 28.29 -1.50 15.27
N SER A 534 29.41 -0.94 15.74
CA SER A 534 29.47 0.25 16.58
C SER A 534 30.17 1.44 15.91
N GLU A 535 31.04 1.20 14.92
CA GLU A 535 31.98 2.21 14.40
C GLU A 535 31.87 2.41 12.88
N HIS A 536 30.65 2.46 12.32
CA HIS A 536 30.44 2.64 10.89
C HIS A 536 30.07 4.08 10.47
N SER A 537 30.35 4.43 9.22
CA SER A 537 29.93 5.70 8.57
C SER A 537 28.48 5.73 8.09
N LEU A 538 27.77 4.58 8.16
CA LEU A 538 26.44 4.40 7.59
C LEU A 538 25.31 5.06 8.40
N GLY A 539 24.35 5.67 7.70
CA GLY A 539 23.09 6.12 8.31
C GLY A 539 22.22 4.94 8.79
N SER A 540 21.28 5.19 9.70
CA SER A 540 20.45 4.17 10.35
C SER A 540 19.72 3.21 9.38
N GLU A 541 19.15 3.73 8.29
CA GLU A 541 18.53 2.89 7.25
C GLU A 541 19.57 2.15 6.40
N GLN A 542 20.73 2.73 6.13
CA GLN A 542 21.80 2.09 5.34
C GLN A 542 22.37 0.88 6.09
N ILE A 543 22.73 1.04 7.36
CA ILE A 543 23.21 -0.07 8.19
C ILE A 543 22.13 -1.14 8.36
N ALA A 544 20.86 -0.77 8.52
CA ALA A 544 19.78 -1.74 8.64
C ALA A 544 19.62 -2.61 7.38
N ARG A 545 19.81 -2.05 6.18
CA ARG A 545 19.74 -2.80 4.91
C ARG A 545 21.00 -3.61 4.66
N PHE A 546 22.17 -3.01 4.86
CA PHE A 546 23.44 -3.67 4.64
C PHE A 546 23.65 -4.81 5.64
N SER A 547 23.30 -4.63 6.92
CA SER A 547 23.31 -5.69 7.92
C SER A 547 22.47 -6.88 7.48
N LYS A 548 21.22 -6.66 7.03
CA LYS A 548 20.36 -7.75 6.53
C LYS A 548 20.96 -8.46 5.34
N PHE A 549 21.57 -7.72 4.43
CA PHE A 549 22.28 -8.29 3.29
C PHE A 549 23.44 -9.17 3.75
N LEU A 550 24.34 -8.68 4.61
CA LEU A 550 25.48 -9.44 5.14
C LEU A 550 25.04 -10.74 5.83
N HIS A 551 23.95 -10.70 6.61
CA HIS A 551 23.41 -11.92 7.23
C HIS A 551 22.84 -12.89 6.18
N SER A 552 22.17 -12.38 5.14
CA SER A 552 21.58 -13.23 4.10
C SER A 552 22.60 -13.91 3.20
N VAL A 553 23.82 -13.37 3.11
CA VAL A 553 24.93 -13.95 2.32
C VAL A 553 26.00 -14.60 3.20
N GLU A 554 25.65 -14.87 4.47
CA GLU A 554 26.49 -15.54 5.47
C GLU A 554 27.78 -14.79 5.84
N MET A 555 27.91 -13.51 5.48
CA MET A 555 29.02 -12.63 5.86
C MET A 555 28.95 -12.15 7.31
N ALA A 556 27.78 -12.22 7.94
CA ALA A 556 27.60 -11.87 9.35
C ALA A 556 26.65 -12.85 10.06
N ILE A 557 26.97 -13.19 11.30
CA ILE A 557 26.12 -14.05 12.15
C ILE A 557 25.98 -13.36 13.50
N ASN A 558 24.75 -13.09 13.95
CA ASN A 558 24.46 -12.41 15.23
C ASN A 558 25.23 -11.09 15.41
N LYS A 559 25.36 -10.29 14.34
CA LYS A 559 26.20 -9.08 14.32
C LYS A 559 27.65 -9.36 14.75
N LYS A 560 28.24 -10.40 14.18
CA LYS A 560 29.67 -10.69 14.24
C LYS A 560 30.17 -11.02 12.86
N PHE A 561 31.46 -10.73 12.64
CA PHE A 561 32.20 -11.17 11.47
C PHE A 561 32.17 -12.69 11.43
N SER A 562 31.69 -13.28 10.33
CA SER A 562 31.46 -14.73 10.25
C SER A 562 32.72 -15.50 9.83
N PRO A 563 32.78 -16.83 10.03
CA PRO A 563 33.85 -17.65 9.47
C PRO A 563 33.93 -17.57 7.93
N PHE A 564 32.79 -17.40 7.26
CA PHE A 564 32.76 -17.17 5.82
C PHE A 564 33.41 -15.82 5.44
N ALA A 565 33.19 -14.79 6.24
CA ALA A 565 33.83 -13.49 6.07
C ALA A 565 35.35 -13.56 6.29
N GLU A 566 35.81 -14.27 7.31
CA GLU A 566 37.24 -14.54 7.56
C GLU A 566 37.87 -15.27 6.38
N LYS A 567 37.14 -16.24 5.81
CA LYS A 567 37.61 -16.96 4.62
C LYS A 567 37.73 -16.03 3.42
N MET A 568 36.72 -15.21 3.13
CA MET A 568 36.78 -14.22 2.06
C MET A 568 37.91 -13.21 2.26
N GLU A 569 38.16 -12.77 3.49
CA GLU A 569 39.29 -11.88 3.81
C GLU A 569 40.63 -12.57 3.49
N SER A 570 40.80 -13.83 3.88
CA SER A 570 42.05 -14.58 3.66
C SER A 570 42.40 -14.80 2.18
N ILE A 571 41.39 -14.92 1.32
CA ILE A 571 41.55 -15.07 -0.14
C ILE A 571 41.72 -13.69 -0.82
N GLY A 572 41.38 -12.62 -0.10
CA GLY A 572 41.16 -11.28 -0.65
C GLY A 572 39.71 -11.13 -1.08
N TRP A 573 38.95 -10.31 -0.35
CA TRP A 573 37.49 -10.26 -0.47
C TRP A 573 37.00 -9.78 -1.85
N ASN A 574 37.82 -9.00 -2.55
CA ASN A 574 37.57 -8.49 -3.89
C ASN A 574 38.17 -9.37 -5.02
N SER A 575 38.75 -10.52 -4.69
CA SER A 575 39.22 -11.47 -5.71
C SER A 575 38.07 -12.13 -6.46
N GLU A 576 38.33 -12.64 -7.65
CA GLU A 576 37.37 -13.42 -8.45
C GLU A 576 36.80 -14.60 -7.64
N THR A 577 37.67 -15.37 -6.98
CA THR A 577 37.27 -16.51 -6.14
C THR A 577 36.32 -16.09 -5.02
N SER A 578 36.64 -15.03 -4.28
CA SER A 578 35.80 -14.52 -3.20
C SER A 578 34.45 -14.01 -3.72
N GLN A 579 34.43 -13.29 -4.84
CA GLN A 579 33.18 -12.83 -5.44
C GLN A 579 32.33 -13.99 -5.99
N GLY A 580 32.96 -15.05 -6.49
CA GLY A 580 32.29 -16.28 -6.88
C GLY A 580 31.60 -16.98 -5.70
N LEU A 581 32.29 -17.08 -4.56
CA LEU A 581 31.72 -17.59 -3.31
C LEU A 581 30.57 -16.70 -2.80
N LEU A 582 30.75 -15.38 -2.84
CA LEU A 582 29.72 -14.41 -2.47
C LEU A 582 28.48 -14.57 -3.35
N LEU A 583 28.64 -14.72 -4.66
CA LEU A 583 27.54 -14.92 -5.59
C LEU A 583 26.79 -16.23 -5.33
N ALA A 584 27.51 -17.33 -5.01
CA ALA A 584 26.90 -18.61 -4.66
C ALA A 584 25.96 -18.49 -3.44
N ASN A 585 26.34 -17.69 -2.43
CA ASN A 585 25.47 -17.40 -1.28
C ASN A 585 24.37 -16.40 -1.63
N ALA A 586 24.71 -15.34 -2.37
CA ALA A 586 23.78 -14.30 -2.79
C ALA A 586 22.68 -14.82 -3.73
N ALA A 587 22.89 -15.96 -4.39
CA ALA A 587 21.87 -16.62 -5.20
C ALA A 587 20.59 -16.98 -4.41
N TYR A 588 20.67 -17.05 -3.08
CA TYR A 588 19.55 -17.30 -2.17
C TYR A 588 18.96 -16.01 -1.56
N HIS A 589 19.55 -14.84 -1.84
CA HIS A 589 18.97 -13.56 -1.48
C HIS A 589 17.79 -13.23 -2.42
N PRO A 590 16.58 -12.90 -1.92
CA PRO A 590 15.37 -12.83 -2.74
C PRO A 590 15.47 -11.94 -3.98
N GLN A 591 16.14 -10.79 -3.84
CA GLN A 591 16.28 -9.84 -4.95
C GLN A 591 17.32 -10.27 -5.97
N ILE A 592 18.41 -10.93 -5.53
CA ILE A 592 19.50 -11.37 -6.42
C ILE A 592 19.10 -12.66 -7.11
N ASN A 593 18.45 -13.57 -6.38
CA ASN A 593 17.77 -14.74 -6.92
C ASN A 593 16.85 -14.34 -8.08
N TRP A 594 16.03 -13.29 -7.91
CA TRP A 594 15.16 -12.83 -8.98
C TRP A 594 15.93 -12.45 -10.25
N TYR A 595 17.04 -11.70 -10.14
CA TYR A 595 17.89 -11.41 -11.31
C TYR A 595 18.42 -12.69 -11.94
N ILE A 596 18.84 -13.66 -11.12
CA ILE A 596 19.38 -14.93 -11.61
C ILE A 596 18.32 -15.76 -12.35
N GLN A 597 17.09 -15.76 -11.85
CA GLN A 597 15.99 -16.54 -12.39
C GLN A 597 15.34 -15.91 -13.62
N ASN A 598 15.38 -14.58 -13.74
CA ASN A 598 14.57 -13.87 -14.73
C ASN A 598 15.39 -13.14 -15.80
N LEU A 599 16.61 -12.70 -15.51
CA LEU A 599 17.48 -12.06 -16.52
C LEU A 599 18.35 -13.13 -17.16
N GLN A 600 18.05 -13.45 -18.42
CA GLN A 600 18.86 -14.36 -19.21
C GLN A 600 20.27 -13.79 -19.42
N THR A 601 21.27 -14.65 -19.27
CA THR A 601 22.68 -14.32 -19.47
C THR A 601 22.93 -13.82 -20.89
N ASP A 602 23.70 -12.75 -21.01
CA ASP A 602 24.14 -12.09 -22.25
C ASP A 602 23.00 -11.58 -23.14
N VAL A 603 21.80 -11.40 -22.56
CA VAL A 603 20.65 -10.75 -23.20
C VAL A 603 20.49 -9.33 -22.65
N GLN A 604 20.42 -8.34 -23.55
CA GLN A 604 20.11 -6.96 -23.21
C GLN A 604 18.60 -6.79 -22.97
N PHE A 605 18.22 -6.36 -21.78
CA PHE A 605 16.85 -5.99 -21.45
C PHE A 605 16.74 -4.48 -21.36
N ALA A 606 15.80 -3.87 -22.10
CA ALA A 606 15.50 -2.47 -21.88
C ALA A 606 14.90 -2.30 -20.48
N ARG A 607 15.18 -1.17 -19.83
CA ARG A 607 14.61 -0.86 -18.51
C ARG A 607 13.11 -1.13 -18.44
N ALA A 608 12.36 -0.71 -19.45
CA ALA A 608 10.90 -0.90 -19.50
C ALA A 608 10.49 -2.37 -19.45
N ASP A 609 11.26 -3.28 -20.07
CA ASP A 609 10.98 -4.71 -20.07
C ASP A 609 11.18 -5.29 -18.67
N VAL A 610 12.27 -4.91 -18.00
CA VAL A 610 12.53 -5.30 -16.61
C VAL A 610 11.43 -4.79 -15.67
N GLU A 611 10.90 -3.57 -15.90
CA GLU A 611 9.76 -3.04 -15.16
C GLU A 611 8.52 -3.92 -15.34
N GLN A 612 8.24 -4.39 -16.56
CA GLN A 612 7.12 -5.32 -16.83
C GLN A 612 7.33 -6.68 -16.17
N MET A 613 8.55 -7.22 -16.21
CA MET A 613 8.89 -8.49 -15.56
C MET A 613 8.66 -8.42 -14.04
N LEU A 614 9.02 -7.30 -13.40
CA LEU A 614 8.76 -7.08 -11.98
C LEU A 614 7.27 -6.96 -11.66
N ILE A 615 6.49 -6.31 -12.54
CA ILE A 615 5.03 -6.22 -12.39
C ILE A 615 4.40 -7.63 -12.49
N ALA A 616 4.84 -8.42 -13.47
CA ALA A 616 4.39 -9.80 -13.63
C ALA A 616 4.75 -10.68 -12.43
N TYR A 617 5.92 -10.44 -11.82
CA TYR A 617 6.35 -11.09 -10.58
C TYR A 617 5.54 -10.68 -9.35
N GLY A 618 4.67 -9.67 -9.45
CA GLY A 618 3.80 -9.21 -8.36
C GLY A 618 4.28 -7.95 -7.65
N VAL A 619 5.30 -7.27 -8.16
CA VAL A 619 5.67 -5.92 -7.69
C VAL A 619 4.60 -4.93 -8.14
N LYS A 620 4.13 -4.10 -7.20
CA LYS A 620 3.06 -3.14 -7.47
C LYS A 620 3.44 -2.20 -8.63
N GLU A 621 2.59 -2.15 -9.65
CA GLU A 621 2.74 -1.24 -10.80
C GLU A 621 2.87 0.23 -10.34
N LYS A 622 3.76 0.98 -11.00
CA LYS A 622 4.08 2.40 -10.71
C LYS A 622 4.52 2.64 -9.25
N SER A 623 5.08 1.63 -8.59
CA SER A 623 5.66 1.80 -7.24
C SER A 623 7.13 2.24 -7.30
N LYS A 624 7.58 2.94 -6.26
CA LYS A 624 9.01 3.26 -6.06
C LYS A 624 9.87 1.99 -6.00
N SER A 625 9.29 0.86 -5.58
CA SER A 625 9.97 -0.43 -5.50
C SER A 625 10.50 -0.94 -6.82
N ILE A 626 9.78 -0.73 -7.94
CA ILE A 626 10.29 -1.08 -9.27
C ILE A 626 11.60 -0.34 -9.55
N SER A 627 11.61 0.98 -9.33
CA SER A 627 12.81 1.79 -9.54
C SER A 627 13.94 1.43 -8.58
N ASN A 628 13.62 1.07 -7.33
CA ASN A 628 14.61 0.64 -6.34
C ASN A 628 15.29 -0.66 -6.77
N ILE A 629 14.51 -1.63 -7.23
CA ILE A 629 15.04 -2.94 -7.66
C ILE A 629 15.98 -2.74 -8.84
N ILE A 630 15.57 -2.02 -9.86
CA ILE A 630 16.42 -1.75 -11.04
C ILE A 630 17.70 -1.01 -10.64
N ARG A 631 17.62 0.02 -9.78
CA ARG A 631 18.81 0.75 -9.30
C ARG A 631 19.73 -0.12 -8.43
N ALA A 632 19.20 -1.11 -7.73
CA ALA A 632 20.02 -2.04 -6.98
C ALA A 632 20.84 -2.94 -7.91
N PHE A 633 20.28 -3.38 -9.05
CA PHE A 633 21.06 -4.12 -10.07
C PHE A 633 22.25 -3.29 -10.58
N VAL A 634 22.03 -2.00 -10.89
CA VAL A 634 23.10 -1.06 -11.27
C VAL A 634 24.22 -1.06 -10.20
N ARG A 635 23.84 -0.87 -8.94
CA ARG A 635 24.81 -0.84 -7.83
C ARG A 635 25.55 -2.16 -7.66
N LEU A 636 24.90 -3.30 -7.87
CA LEU A 636 25.56 -4.62 -7.82
C LEU A 636 26.58 -4.77 -8.95
N CYS A 637 26.33 -4.18 -10.13
CA CYS A 637 27.30 -4.15 -11.23
C CYS A 637 28.52 -3.26 -10.91
N ASP A 638 28.34 -2.22 -10.09
CA ASP A 638 29.43 -1.34 -9.64
C ASP A 638 30.33 -1.98 -8.55
N LEU A 639 29.87 -3.06 -7.90
CA LEU A 639 30.68 -3.81 -6.92
C LEU A 639 31.73 -4.67 -7.61
N PRO A 640 32.72 -5.24 -6.86
CA PRO A 640 33.56 -6.33 -7.37
C PRO A 640 32.77 -7.52 -7.96
N LEU A 641 31.51 -7.68 -7.56
CA LEU A 641 30.60 -8.64 -8.17
C LEU A 641 30.40 -8.40 -9.68
N GLY A 642 30.25 -7.15 -10.12
CA GLY A 642 30.18 -6.82 -11.55
C GLY A 642 31.56 -6.53 -12.15
N THR A 643 32.41 -5.78 -11.45
CA THR A 643 33.69 -5.31 -12.00
C THR A 643 34.81 -6.35 -12.01
N VAL A 644 34.76 -7.36 -11.13
CA VAL A 644 35.74 -8.46 -11.07
C VAL A 644 35.14 -9.76 -11.60
N LEU A 645 33.97 -10.17 -11.11
CA LEU A 645 33.36 -11.45 -11.49
C LEU A 645 32.53 -11.37 -12.80
N ASN A 646 32.28 -10.17 -13.32
CA ASN A 646 31.45 -9.97 -14.52
C ASN A 646 30.02 -10.51 -14.34
N PHE A 647 29.34 -10.17 -13.24
CA PHE A 647 27.95 -10.56 -12.99
C PHE A 647 26.93 -9.86 -13.89
N GLY A 648 27.19 -8.61 -14.27
CA GLY A 648 26.31 -7.85 -15.15
C GLY A 648 26.85 -6.48 -15.50
N VAL A 649 26.24 -5.89 -16.53
CA VAL A 649 26.56 -4.54 -17.02
C VAL A 649 25.27 -3.75 -17.24
N VAL A 650 25.37 -2.42 -17.10
CA VAL A 650 24.29 -1.49 -17.43
C VAL A 650 24.79 -0.45 -18.40
N GLU A 651 24.20 -0.41 -19.58
CA GLU A 651 24.59 0.49 -20.67
C GLU A 651 23.55 1.57 -20.89
N LYS A 652 24.00 2.74 -21.35
CA LYS A 652 23.13 3.87 -21.67
C LYS A 652 23.22 4.20 -23.15
N SER A 653 22.08 4.20 -23.82
CA SER A 653 21.94 4.66 -25.20
C SER A 653 20.97 5.84 -25.23
N GLY A 654 21.51 7.05 -25.29
CA GLY A 654 20.71 8.28 -25.18
C GLY A 654 20.02 8.43 -23.82
N LYS A 655 18.67 8.35 -23.82
CA LYS A 655 17.84 8.41 -22.60
C LYS A 655 17.46 7.03 -22.06
N GLU A 656 17.80 5.97 -22.77
CA GLU A 656 17.43 4.59 -22.42
C GLU A 656 18.56 3.89 -21.66
N GLU A 657 18.18 3.05 -20.70
CA GLU A 657 19.07 2.21 -19.89
C GLU A 657 18.78 0.75 -20.24
N TYR A 658 19.85 -0.02 -20.48
CA TYR A 658 19.81 -1.44 -20.82
C TYR A 658 20.53 -2.25 -19.75
N LEU A 659 19.88 -3.26 -19.20
CA LEU A 659 20.42 -4.14 -18.18
C LEU A 659 20.77 -5.49 -18.81
N THR A 660 22.00 -5.95 -18.59
CA THR A 660 22.46 -7.25 -19.06
C THR A 660 23.05 -8.00 -17.88
N ARG A 661 22.49 -9.16 -17.55
CA ARG A 661 23.21 -10.12 -16.70
C ARG A 661 24.20 -10.85 -17.59
N THR A 662 25.44 -10.97 -17.18
CA THR A 662 26.51 -11.52 -18.04
C THR A 662 26.97 -12.87 -17.53
N LYS A 663 27.59 -13.64 -18.43
CA LYS A 663 28.31 -14.84 -18.02
C LYS A 663 29.49 -14.44 -17.15
N THR A 664 29.57 -15.04 -15.96
CA THR A 664 30.62 -14.72 -15.01
C THR A 664 31.97 -15.25 -15.46
N CYS A 665 33.06 -14.62 -15.05
CA CYS A 665 34.41 -15.07 -15.37
C CYS A 665 34.98 -16.05 -14.33
N VAL A 666 34.13 -16.83 -13.64
CA VAL A 666 34.57 -17.79 -12.63
C VAL A 666 35.53 -18.81 -13.24
N SER A 667 36.70 -19.02 -12.61
CA SER A 667 37.75 -19.92 -13.08
C SER A 667 38.15 -20.98 -12.04
N ASP A 668 37.81 -20.76 -10.77
CA ASP A 668 38.15 -21.68 -9.68
C ASP A 668 37.09 -22.78 -9.50
N ALA A 669 37.44 -24.02 -9.86
CA ALA A 669 36.55 -25.18 -9.75
C ALA A 669 36.04 -25.42 -8.31
N ARG A 670 36.75 -24.96 -7.27
CA ARG A 670 36.28 -25.05 -5.89
C ARG A 670 35.03 -24.20 -5.65
N VAL A 671 34.86 -23.09 -6.37
CA VAL A 671 33.65 -22.24 -6.28
C VAL A 671 32.44 -22.98 -6.81
N ILE A 672 32.61 -23.70 -7.93
CA ILE A 672 31.55 -24.54 -8.49
C ILE A 672 31.22 -25.69 -7.56
N LEU A 673 32.23 -26.34 -6.98
CA LEU A 673 32.05 -27.38 -5.95
C LEU A 673 31.30 -26.85 -4.73
N TYR A 674 31.66 -25.67 -4.22
CA TYR A 674 30.96 -25.01 -3.12
C TYR A 674 29.49 -24.77 -3.46
N SER A 675 29.23 -24.21 -4.66
CA SER A 675 27.88 -23.95 -5.15
C SER A 675 27.05 -25.22 -5.34
N LEU A 676 27.67 -26.36 -5.70
CA LEU A 676 26.99 -27.66 -5.81
C LEU A 676 26.54 -28.15 -4.43
N TYR A 677 27.38 -28.02 -3.41
CA TYR A 677 26.98 -28.35 -2.04
C TYR A 677 25.89 -27.41 -1.52
N LYS A 678 25.95 -26.11 -1.81
CA LYS A 678 24.85 -25.17 -1.47
C LYS A 678 23.55 -25.56 -2.16
N TYR A 679 23.61 -25.96 -3.43
CA TYR A 679 22.47 -26.46 -4.19
C TYR A 679 21.88 -27.74 -3.57
N ALA A 680 22.73 -28.70 -3.21
CA ALA A 680 22.33 -29.96 -2.55
C ALA A 680 21.66 -29.73 -1.19
N GLU A 681 22.28 -28.89 -0.35
CA GLU A 681 21.78 -28.52 0.98
C GLU A 681 20.41 -27.82 0.91
N ALA A 682 20.22 -26.94 -0.08
CA ALA A 682 18.95 -26.29 -0.31
C ALA A 682 17.87 -27.25 -0.82
N CYS A 683 18.25 -28.30 -1.57
CA CYS A 683 17.35 -29.35 -2.07
C CYS A 683 17.15 -30.51 -1.07
N GLU A 684 17.06 -30.20 0.23
CA GLU A 684 16.83 -31.16 1.31
C GLU A 684 17.86 -32.31 1.40
N GLY A 685 19.10 -32.08 0.97
CA GLY A 685 20.17 -33.09 1.04
C GLY A 685 20.13 -34.11 -0.10
N TYR A 686 19.58 -33.74 -1.25
CA TYR A 686 19.74 -34.53 -2.48
C TYR A 686 21.17 -34.31 -3.03
N TYR A 687 22.02 -35.34 -3.02
CA TYR A 687 23.46 -35.24 -3.36
C TYR A 687 23.83 -35.91 -4.70
N GLN A 688 22.87 -36.40 -5.46
CA GLN A 688 23.10 -37.08 -6.74
C GLN A 688 22.32 -36.41 -7.86
N PHE A 689 22.97 -35.97 -8.93
CA PHE A 689 22.31 -35.28 -10.04
C PHE A 689 22.89 -35.72 -11.39
N SER A 690 22.13 -35.49 -12.45
CA SER A 690 22.64 -35.54 -13.81
C SER A 690 23.12 -34.15 -14.25
N LEU A 691 24.02 -34.08 -15.24
CA LEU A 691 24.42 -32.81 -15.84
C LEU A 691 23.22 -32.16 -16.52
N ALA A 692 22.37 -32.97 -17.19
CA ALA A 692 21.11 -32.49 -17.75
C ALA A 692 20.24 -31.77 -16.70
N ARG A 693 20.14 -32.30 -15.47
CA ARG A 693 19.36 -31.66 -14.39
C ARG A 693 19.94 -30.32 -13.96
N LEU A 694 21.27 -30.20 -13.89
CA LEU A 694 21.93 -28.94 -13.51
C LEU A 694 21.80 -27.85 -14.59
N MET A 695 21.72 -28.26 -15.86
CA MET A 695 21.53 -27.36 -17.00
C MET A 695 20.06 -26.97 -17.22
N ASP A 696 19.12 -27.75 -16.68
CA ASP A 696 17.69 -27.52 -16.85
C ASP A 696 17.13 -26.51 -15.83
N ASN A 697 17.07 -25.25 -16.26
CA ASN A 697 16.51 -24.13 -15.49
C ASN A 697 14.96 -24.10 -15.52
N THR A 698 14.30 -25.07 -16.16
CA THR A 698 12.82 -25.14 -16.24
C THR A 698 12.21 -25.96 -15.11
N VAL A 699 13.01 -26.81 -14.46
CA VAL A 699 12.58 -27.65 -13.34
C VAL A 699 12.76 -26.89 -12.03
N GLU A 700 11.64 -26.64 -11.33
CA GLU A 700 11.65 -25.98 -10.03
C GLU A 700 12.46 -26.78 -8.99
N SER A 701 13.35 -26.09 -8.29
CA SER A 701 14.13 -26.61 -7.16
C SER A 701 14.28 -25.54 -6.09
N ALA A 702 14.34 -25.97 -4.83
CA ALA A 702 14.65 -25.08 -3.71
C ALA A 702 16.08 -24.51 -3.78
N GLY A 703 17.01 -25.28 -4.39
CA GLY A 703 18.36 -24.83 -4.74
C GLY A 703 18.44 -24.14 -6.11
N VAL A 704 19.43 -23.25 -6.28
CA VAL A 704 19.79 -22.68 -7.59
C VAL A 704 21.05 -23.36 -8.13
N SER A 705 21.01 -23.88 -9.36
CA SER A 705 22.14 -24.64 -9.91
C SER A 705 23.35 -23.73 -10.19
N PRO A 706 24.59 -24.25 -10.07
CA PRO A 706 25.79 -23.46 -10.43
C PRO A 706 25.78 -23.00 -11.89
N ALA A 707 25.26 -23.82 -12.80
CA ALA A 707 25.12 -23.45 -14.21
C ALA A 707 24.28 -22.18 -14.36
N GLN A 708 23.16 -22.11 -13.64
CA GLN A 708 22.29 -20.95 -13.63
C GLN A 708 22.91 -19.74 -12.91
N ILE A 709 23.63 -19.94 -11.81
CA ILE A 709 24.26 -18.86 -11.01
C ILE A 709 25.37 -18.18 -11.81
N PHE A 710 26.20 -18.95 -12.50
CA PHE A 710 27.41 -18.46 -13.16
C PHE A 710 27.25 -18.24 -14.67
N GLY A 711 26.13 -18.69 -15.25
CA GLY A 711 25.85 -18.57 -16.68
C GLY A 711 26.70 -19.52 -17.54
N LEU A 712 27.00 -20.70 -16.99
CA LEU A 712 27.88 -21.69 -17.62
C LEU A 712 27.10 -22.53 -18.63
N ASP A 713 27.74 -22.85 -19.76
CA ASP A 713 27.20 -23.83 -20.69
C ASP A 713 27.53 -25.27 -20.25
N ARG A 714 27.04 -26.25 -21.03
CA ARG A 714 27.18 -27.67 -20.70
C ARG A 714 28.64 -28.12 -20.69
N ASP A 715 29.43 -27.65 -21.65
CA ASP A 715 30.82 -28.08 -21.80
C ASP A 715 31.68 -27.50 -20.67
N GLU A 716 31.41 -26.27 -20.27
CA GLU A 716 32.07 -25.62 -19.13
C GLU A 716 31.72 -26.27 -17.80
N MET A 717 30.43 -26.57 -17.58
CA MET A 717 30.01 -27.32 -16.40
C MET A 717 30.70 -28.68 -16.35
N GLU A 718 30.77 -29.39 -17.48
CA GLU A 718 31.47 -30.66 -17.57
C GLU A 718 32.96 -30.53 -17.20
N GLN A 719 33.64 -29.49 -17.71
CA GLN A 719 35.04 -29.21 -17.39
C GLN A 719 35.26 -28.94 -15.89
N PHE A 720 34.41 -28.10 -15.27
CA PHE A 720 34.50 -27.82 -13.84
C PHE A 720 34.24 -29.05 -12.98
N LEU A 721 33.24 -29.86 -13.34
CA LEU A 721 32.87 -31.09 -12.65
C LEU A 721 33.99 -32.13 -12.73
N ASN A 722 34.59 -32.33 -13.91
CA ASN A 722 35.74 -33.21 -14.09
C ASN A 722 36.96 -32.71 -13.31
N ALA A 723 37.24 -31.41 -13.35
CA ALA A 723 38.35 -30.82 -12.60
C ALA A 723 38.16 -30.97 -11.08
N ALA A 724 36.95 -30.78 -10.57
CA ALA A 724 36.62 -30.98 -9.17
C ALA A 724 36.73 -32.45 -8.76
N SER A 725 36.24 -33.39 -9.58
CA SER A 725 36.30 -34.82 -9.28
C SER A 725 37.72 -35.39 -9.28
N VAL A 726 38.59 -34.88 -10.14
CA VAL A 726 40.01 -35.28 -10.17
C VAL A 726 40.78 -34.71 -8.98
N LYS A 727 40.52 -33.44 -8.62
CA LYS A 727 41.28 -32.76 -7.55
C LYS A 727 40.76 -33.04 -6.14
N TYR A 728 39.46 -33.29 -6.00
CA TYR A 728 38.75 -33.43 -4.71
C TYR A 728 37.82 -34.67 -4.72
N PRO A 729 38.36 -35.90 -4.97
CA PRO A 729 37.56 -37.13 -5.03
C PRO A 729 36.84 -37.48 -3.72
N GLU A 730 37.28 -36.91 -2.60
CA GLU A 730 36.66 -36.98 -1.28
C GLU A 730 35.41 -36.11 -1.12
N PHE A 731 35.09 -35.27 -2.11
CA PHE A 731 33.88 -34.44 -2.16
C PHE A 731 32.95 -34.83 -3.32
N ILE A 732 33.49 -35.16 -4.49
CA ILE A 732 32.67 -35.37 -5.69
C ILE A 732 33.20 -36.47 -6.60
N HIS A 733 32.29 -37.32 -7.06
CA HIS A 733 32.52 -38.28 -8.12
C HIS A 733 31.68 -37.96 -9.35
N VAL A 734 32.31 -37.93 -10.52
CA VAL A 734 31.64 -37.62 -11.78
C VAL A 734 31.97 -38.68 -12.83
N SER A 735 30.96 -39.08 -13.60
CA SER A 735 31.10 -40.02 -14.72
C SER A 735 30.23 -39.57 -15.89
N PHE A 736 30.87 -39.24 -17.01
CA PHE A 736 30.22 -38.91 -18.29
C PHE A 736 30.56 -40.00 -19.31
N THR A 737 29.61 -40.90 -19.56
CA THR A 737 29.71 -41.95 -20.59
C THR A 737 28.59 -41.79 -21.61
N HIS A 738 28.68 -42.43 -22.78
CA HIS A 738 27.73 -42.23 -23.89
C HIS A 738 26.25 -42.43 -23.51
N ASP A 739 25.94 -43.19 -22.45
CA ASP A 739 24.56 -43.48 -22.02
C ASP A 739 24.28 -43.10 -20.54
N LEU A 740 25.21 -42.44 -19.82
CA LEU A 740 25.05 -42.12 -18.39
C LEU A 740 25.84 -40.86 -17.99
N ASP A 741 25.14 -39.86 -17.42
CA ASP A 741 25.73 -38.67 -16.79
C ASP A 741 25.42 -38.65 -15.29
N LYS A 742 26.42 -39.01 -14.47
CA LYS A 742 26.25 -39.11 -13.01
C LYS A 742 27.20 -38.16 -12.29
N ILE A 743 26.63 -37.34 -11.40
CA ILE A 743 27.34 -36.45 -10.48
C ILE A 743 26.91 -36.84 -9.08
N ASP A 744 27.83 -37.41 -8.30
CA ASP A 744 27.61 -37.82 -6.92
C ASP A 744 28.46 -36.97 -5.97
N LEU A 745 27.82 -36.14 -5.15
CA LEU A 745 28.46 -35.48 -4.01
C LEU A 745 28.50 -36.44 -2.81
N ARG A 746 29.49 -36.27 -1.93
CA ARG A 746 29.58 -37.03 -0.68
C ARG A 746 28.62 -36.46 0.37
N GLU A 747 27.69 -37.29 0.84
CA GLU A 747 26.64 -36.92 1.80
C GLU A 747 27.18 -36.57 3.21
N ASP A 748 28.39 -37.04 3.56
CA ASP A 748 29.07 -36.73 4.82
C ASP A 748 29.85 -35.40 4.79
N LYS A 749 29.75 -34.65 3.69
CA LYS A 749 30.37 -33.34 3.49
C LYS A 749 29.31 -32.26 3.32
N SER A 750 29.72 -31.02 3.55
CA SER A 750 28.91 -29.82 3.42
C SER A 750 29.63 -28.72 2.63
N SER A 751 28.89 -27.67 2.27
CA SER A 751 29.45 -26.45 1.70
C SER A 751 30.49 -25.81 2.63
N GLN A 752 30.33 -25.96 3.95
CA GLN A 752 31.31 -25.51 4.94
C GLN A 752 32.61 -26.31 4.88
N ASP A 753 32.55 -27.63 4.62
CA ASP A 753 33.76 -28.44 4.43
C ASP A 753 34.51 -28.03 3.17
N VAL A 754 33.80 -27.66 2.09
CA VAL A 754 34.42 -27.15 0.85
C VAL A 754 35.17 -25.83 1.10
N LEU A 755 34.70 -24.96 2.01
CA LEU A 755 35.41 -23.72 2.35
C LEU A 755 36.79 -23.96 2.96
N THR A 756 37.06 -25.15 3.50
CA THR A 756 38.38 -25.52 4.03
C THR A 756 39.42 -25.78 2.92
N LEU A 757 38.98 -25.93 1.67
CA LEU A 757 39.84 -26.14 0.50
C LEU A 757 40.45 -24.85 -0.07
N PHE A 758 39.99 -23.69 0.40
CA PHE A 758 40.49 -22.36 0.05
C PHE A 758 41.47 -21.86 1.10
#